data_AF-A0A5Q0GZ20-F1
#
_entry.id   AF-A0A5Q0GZ20-F1
#
_cell.length_a   1.000
_cell.length_b   1.000
_cell.length_c   1.000
_cell.angle_alpha   90.00
_cell.angle_beta   90.00
_cell.angle_gamma   90.00
#
_symmetry.space_group_name_H-M   'P 1'
#
loop_
_entity.id
_entity.type
_entity.pdbx_description
1 polymer ?
#
loop_
_entity_poly.entity_id
_entity_poly.type
_entity_poly.pdbx_seq_one_letter_code
_entity_poly.pdbx_strand_id
1 'polypeptide(L)'
;MRRLLPALLAAAVVPLVVASVLLAARPASAATLTQVTNFGTNPSNLRMYTYVPDRVASRPALLVAMHYCTGTASAIFNGYARDYVTAADQYGYVIVFPEATRSGQCFDVSSQQALTRGGGSDPVGILSMVNWAKQRYNVDPARVFLTGFSSGAMMTNVLAAEYPDVFAGASSFMGVPAGCFATTDGSSWNSQCANGQLIKTAQQWGDQARQMSGGYTGRFPRVQLWHGTADDTLRYPNFGEAIKQWTNVHGVSQTPVSTDQPQSGWTRTRYGSSGAQPPVEGISVQGAGHSLPQNGMVSYAISFLGLNTSTTTTTTTTTTTTTTTTTTTDTTPTSTTTTTTTTQPPGPGTTLATAANRTGRYFGTAVAASRLGDSTYAGILNREFDMVTAENEMKIDATEPNQNQFSYANADRIVNLATSQGKRVRGHTLAWHSQQPPWMQNMSGTALRQAMVNHVTQVATYYRGKVYAWDVVNEAFADGSGGGRRDSNLQRTGDDWIEVAFRAARAADPNAKLCYNDYNTDDWSQAKTQGVYRMVQDFKQRGVPIDCVGFQSHFNPQSPVPSNYQTTLQNFADLGVDVQITELDIEGSGTAQAQNYERVVKACLAVARCTGITVWGIRDSDSWRSSGTPLLFDGSGNKKAAYTAVLNALNGDSQTTTPTTPTTPTTGPAGCTASASVNSWAEGFVATIRVTAGSTPLNGWTVTLTLPSGSTVTGSWNANRSGNTGTIQWTNVSYNGNVAAGQSTEFGFQGTGVGTGLSPTCSAR
;
A
#
# COMPACT_ATOMS: atom_id res chain seq x y z
N MET A 1 -78.06 -36.96 -10.55
CA MET A 1 -77.62 -38.37 -10.66
C MET A 1 -76.14 -38.45 -10.35
N ARG A 2 -75.78 -39.32 -9.38
CA ARG A 2 -74.48 -39.97 -9.13
C ARG A 2 -73.25 -39.06 -8.87
N ARG A 3 -72.85 -38.87 -7.60
CA ARG A 3 -71.97 -39.73 -6.74
C ARG A 3 -70.51 -39.22 -6.84
N LEU A 4 -69.71 -38.90 -5.81
CA LEU A 4 -69.67 -39.20 -4.37
C LEU A 4 -68.80 -38.14 -3.64
N LEU A 5 -69.23 -37.70 -2.45
CA LEU A 5 -68.36 -37.35 -1.29
C LEU A 5 -68.15 -38.65 -0.47
N PRO A 6 -67.15 -38.83 0.44
CA PRO A 6 -66.77 -37.91 1.54
C PRO A 6 -65.23 -37.93 1.85
N ALA A 7 -64.61 -37.33 2.87
CA ALA A 7 -65.03 -36.96 4.22
C ALA A 7 -63.93 -36.12 4.95
N LEU A 8 -64.39 -35.21 5.83
CA LEU A 8 -63.82 -34.83 7.16
C LEU A 8 -62.51 -34.01 7.18
N LEU A 9 -62.29 -32.97 8.00
CA LEU A 9 -62.97 -32.41 9.18
C LEU A 9 -62.51 -30.94 9.37
N ALA A 10 -63.40 -30.11 9.93
CA ALA A 10 -63.25 -28.90 10.78
C ALA A 10 -61.82 -28.34 11.07
N ALA A 11 -61.53 -27.04 11.19
CA ALA A 11 -62.34 -25.92 11.66
C ALA A 11 -61.69 -24.55 11.30
N ALA A 12 -62.51 -23.50 11.42
CA ALA A 12 -62.28 -22.07 11.30
C ALA A 12 -60.97 -21.49 11.89
N VAL A 13 -60.41 -20.45 11.26
CA VAL A 13 -60.39 -19.02 11.72
C VAL A 13 -59.73 -18.15 10.61
N VAL A 14 -60.41 -17.06 10.22
CA VAL A 14 -59.92 -15.88 9.45
C VAL A 14 -59.91 -14.71 10.46
N PRO A 15 -59.15 -13.58 10.38
CA PRO A 15 -58.31 -13.01 9.29
C PRO A 15 -56.92 -12.44 9.73
N LEU A 16 -56.01 -12.19 8.77
CA LEU A 16 -55.26 -10.92 8.68
C LEU A 16 -54.45 -10.90 7.38
N VAL A 17 -54.99 -10.26 6.35
CA VAL A 17 -54.24 -9.92 5.14
C VAL A 17 -53.31 -8.77 5.51
N VAL A 18 -52.07 -9.09 5.90
CA VAL A 18 -50.96 -8.15 5.83
C VAL A 18 -50.53 -8.12 4.38
N ALA A 19 -50.94 -7.08 3.66
CA ALA A 19 -50.34 -6.72 2.38
C ALA A 19 -48.90 -6.25 2.65
N SER A 20 -47.98 -7.20 2.75
CA SER A 20 -46.55 -6.93 2.76
C SER A 20 -46.17 -6.40 1.39
N VAL A 21 -46.03 -5.08 1.27
CA VAL A 21 -45.32 -4.46 0.16
C VAL A 21 -43.89 -5.02 0.20
N LEU A 22 -43.61 -6.00 -0.65
CA LEU A 22 -42.26 -6.42 -1.00
C LEU A 22 -41.58 -5.23 -1.68
N LEU A 23 -40.94 -4.39 -0.87
CA LEU A 23 -39.83 -3.57 -1.31
C LEU A 23 -38.73 -4.54 -1.76
N ALA A 24 -38.76 -4.91 -3.04
CA ALA A 24 -37.62 -5.57 -3.66
C ALA A 24 -36.40 -4.67 -3.42
N ALA A 25 -35.44 -5.18 -2.64
CA ALA A 25 -34.15 -4.53 -2.47
C ALA A 25 -33.54 -4.37 -3.86
N ARG A 26 -33.41 -3.11 -4.32
CA ARG A 26 -32.70 -2.81 -5.56
C ARG A 26 -31.26 -3.31 -5.41
N PRO A 27 -30.68 -3.99 -6.41
CA PRO A 27 -29.28 -4.39 -6.33
C PRO A 27 -28.41 -3.14 -6.12
N ALA A 28 -27.50 -3.19 -5.15
CA ALA A 28 -26.50 -2.14 -4.95
C ALA A 28 -25.64 -2.07 -6.22
N SER A 29 -25.78 -1.00 -7.00
CA SER A 29 -24.88 -0.71 -8.11
C SER A 29 -23.61 -0.12 -7.50
N ALA A 30 -22.45 -0.72 -7.77
CA ALA A 30 -21.17 -0.11 -7.40
C ALA A 30 -21.12 1.31 -7.98
N ALA A 31 -20.86 2.31 -7.14
CA ALA A 31 -20.69 3.69 -7.57
C ALA A 31 -19.68 3.79 -8.71
N THR A 32 -20.11 4.31 -9.86
CA THR A 32 -19.25 4.54 -11.02
C THR A 32 -18.98 6.03 -11.19
N LEU A 33 -17.85 6.34 -11.83
CA LEU A 33 -17.52 7.71 -12.21
C LEU A 33 -18.62 8.25 -13.14
N THR A 34 -19.38 9.24 -12.67
CA THR A 34 -20.56 9.76 -13.36
C THR A 34 -20.27 11.14 -13.92
N GLN A 35 -20.49 11.35 -15.22
CA GLN A 35 -20.36 12.67 -15.81
C GLN A 35 -21.52 13.58 -15.42
N VAL A 36 -21.21 14.81 -15.05
CA VAL A 36 -22.17 15.88 -14.76
C VAL A 36 -22.01 16.98 -15.80
N THR A 37 -23.08 17.34 -16.49
CA THR A 37 -23.04 18.32 -17.60
C THR A 37 -23.61 19.69 -17.22
N ASN A 38 -24.43 19.78 -16.17
CA ASN A 38 -25.14 21.00 -15.76
C ASN A 38 -24.69 21.49 -14.37
N PHE A 39 -23.40 21.72 -14.18
CA PHE A 39 -22.81 22.13 -12.89
C PHE A 39 -22.61 23.65 -12.72
N GLY A 40 -23.08 24.46 -13.68
CA GLY A 40 -23.07 25.92 -13.62
C GLY A 40 -22.02 26.58 -14.52
N THR A 41 -21.46 27.71 -14.06
CA THR A 41 -20.54 28.55 -14.84
C THR A 41 -19.28 27.77 -15.21
N ASN A 42 -18.96 27.72 -16.51
CA ASN A 42 -17.86 26.91 -17.02
C ASN A 42 -17.16 27.61 -18.21
N PRO A 43 -16.37 28.67 -17.95
CA PRO A 43 -15.85 29.53 -19.01
C PRO A 43 -14.82 28.84 -19.90
N SER A 44 -14.16 27.79 -19.39
CA SER A 44 -13.14 27.02 -20.12
C SER A 44 -13.65 25.70 -20.68
N ASN A 45 -14.97 25.45 -20.65
CA ASN A 45 -15.58 24.22 -21.14
C ASN A 45 -14.97 22.93 -20.53
N LEU A 46 -14.70 22.94 -19.23
CA LEU A 46 -14.27 21.75 -18.49
C LEU A 46 -15.39 20.70 -18.46
N ARG A 47 -15.02 19.43 -18.32
CA ARG A 47 -15.98 18.38 -17.93
C ARG A 47 -15.90 18.16 -16.43
N MET A 48 -17.03 17.81 -15.84
CA MET A 48 -17.11 17.41 -14.44
C MET A 48 -17.49 15.94 -14.38
N TYR A 49 -16.76 15.18 -13.56
CA TYR A 49 -17.18 13.86 -13.14
C TYR A 49 -17.27 13.80 -11.62
N THR A 50 -18.17 12.97 -11.11
CA THR A 50 -18.28 12.72 -9.68
C THR A 50 -18.19 11.25 -9.36
N TYR A 51 -17.59 10.98 -8.22
CA TYR A 51 -17.68 9.70 -7.55
C TYR A 51 -18.37 9.90 -6.20
N VAL A 52 -19.44 9.14 -5.99
CA VAL A 52 -20.28 9.22 -4.78
C VAL A 52 -20.36 7.80 -4.23
N PRO A 53 -19.75 7.51 -3.07
CA PRO A 53 -19.76 6.16 -2.52
C PRO A 53 -21.19 5.72 -2.16
N ASP A 54 -21.42 4.41 -2.10
CA ASP A 54 -22.74 3.85 -1.75
C ASP A 54 -23.20 4.29 -0.36
N ARG A 55 -22.25 4.57 0.54
CA ARG A 55 -22.47 5.07 1.90
C ARG A 55 -21.90 6.47 2.07
N VAL A 56 -22.66 7.47 1.66
CA VAL A 56 -22.31 8.88 1.89
C VAL A 56 -22.58 9.26 3.35
N ALA A 57 -21.62 9.93 4.00
CA ALA A 57 -21.82 10.49 5.34
C ALA A 57 -22.92 11.56 5.33
N SER A 58 -23.56 11.83 6.48
CA SER A 58 -24.66 12.81 6.57
C SER A 58 -24.25 14.24 6.20
N ARG A 59 -23.00 14.58 6.48
CA ARG A 59 -22.31 15.82 6.09
C ARG A 59 -20.93 15.44 5.53
N PRO A 60 -20.85 14.96 4.29
CA PRO A 60 -19.64 14.39 3.75
C PRO A 60 -18.57 15.46 3.56
N ALA A 61 -17.30 15.05 3.64
CA ALA A 61 -16.23 15.87 3.07
C ALA A 61 -16.36 15.89 1.53
N LEU A 62 -15.68 16.84 0.90
CA LEU A 62 -15.56 16.92 -0.55
C LEU A 62 -14.09 16.99 -0.93
N LEU A 63 -13.66 16.11 -1.83
CA LEU A 63 -12.34 16.15 -2.43
C LEU A 63 -12.46 16.55 -3.90
N VAL A 64 -11.67 17.51 -4.34
CA VAL A 64 -11.45 17.80 -5.77
C VAL A 64 -10.13 17.17 -6.19
N ALA A 65 -10.17 16.20 -7.09
CA ALA A 65 -9.01 15.46 -7.58
C ALA A 65 -8.71 15.79 -9.05
N MET A 66 -7.55 16.40 -9.32
CA MET A 66 -7.19 16.97 -10.62
C MET A 66 -6.07 16.20 -11.32
N HIS A 67 -6.24 15.98 -12.63
CA HIS A 67 -5.32 15.18 -13.44
C HIS A 67 -4.09 15.95 -13.94
N TYR A 68 -3.10 15.21 -14.44
CA TYR A 68 -1.90 15.74 -15.09
C TYR A 68 -2.19 16.12 -16.56
N CYS A 69 -1.31 16.86 -17.23
CA CYS A 69 -1.41 17.13 -18.67
C CYS A 69 -1.54 15.81 -19.44
N THR A 70 -2.34 15.76 -20.50
CA THR A 70 -2.71 14.54 -21.27
C THR A 70 -3.53 13.50 -20.51
N GLY A 71 -3.77 13.72 -19.21
CA GLY A 71 -4.64 12.89 -18.38
C GLY A 71 -6.13 13.17 -18.60
N THR A 72 -6.95 12.33 -17.98
CA THR A 72 -8.42 12.43 -17.96
C THR A 72 -8.93 12.14 -16.55
N ALA A 73 -10.18 12.51 -16.25
CA ALA A 73 -10.83 12.14 -14.99
C ALA A 73 -10.85 10.62 -14.80
N SER A 74 -11.15 9.87 -15.87
CA SER A 74 -11.12 8.41 -15.82
C SER A 74 -9.72 7.84 -15.59
N ALA A 75 -8.66 8.44 -16.16
CA ALA A 75 -7.30 7.96 -15.98
C ALA A 75 -6.85 8.06 -14.53
N ILE A 76 -7.09 9.21 -13.88
CA ILE A 76 -6.74 9.36 -12.46
C ILE A 76 -7.68 8.58 -11.54
N PHE A 77 -8.98 8.49 -11.85
CA PHE A 77 -9.92 7.64 -11.14
C PHE A 77 -9.48 6.17 -11.15
N ASN A 78 -8.96 5.69 -12.28
CA ASN A 78 -8.45 4.33 -12.45
C ASN A 78 -6.99 4.14 -12.00
N GLY A 79 -6.26 5.22 -11.73
CA GLY A 79 -4.84 5.23 -11.36
C GLY A 79 -4.61 5.90 -10.01
N TYR A 80 -3.90 7.03 -10.00
CA TYR A 80 -3.41 7.67 -8.78
C TYR A 80 -4.47 8.11 -7.76
N ALA A 81 -5.73 8.30 -8.18
CA ALA A 81 -6.80 8.63 -7.26
C ALA A 81 -7.51 7.41 -6.66
N ARG A 82 -7.09 6.18 -6.99
CA ARG A 82 -7.72 4.95 -6.48
C ARG A 82 -7.75 4.86 -4.96
N ASP A 83 -6.68 5.26 -4.29
CA ASP A 83 -6.65 5.26 -2.82
C ASP A 83 -7.63 6.29 -2.23
N TYR A 84 -7.84 7.43 -2.91
CA TYR A 84 -8.89 8.38 -2.51
C TYR A 84 -10.29 7.81 -2.75
N VAL A 85 -10.51 7.04 -3.82
CA VAL A 85 -11.80 6.38 -4.08
C VAL A 85 -12.09 5.33 -3.01
N THR A 86 -11.11 4.48 -2.69
CA THR A 86 -11.21 3.49 -1.61
C THR A 86 -11.50 4.15 -0.25
N ALA A 87 -10.83 5.27 0.05
CA ALA A 87 -11.12 6.01 1.27
C ALA A 87 -12.48 6.73 1.22
N ALA A 88 -12.98 7.14 0.06
CA ALA A 88 -14.33 7.67 -0.08
C ALA A 88 -15.38 6.60 0.26
N ASP A 89 -15.21 5.37 -0.22
CA ASP A 89 -16.05 4.22 0.15
C ASP A 89 -16.04 3.96 1.65
N GLN A 90 -14.87 4.09 2.28
CA GLN A 90 -14.71 3.80 3.70
C GLN A 90 -15.28 4.91 4.61
N TYR A 91 -15.02 6.18 4.28
CA TYR A 91 -15.29 7.33 5.15
C TYR A 91 -16.46 8.19 4.67
N GLY A 92 -17.06 7.85 3.53
CA GLY A 92 -18.30 8.41 3.02
C GLY A 92 -18.20 9.84 2.50
N TYR A 93 -17.05 10.25 1.95
CA TYR A 93 -16.89 11.56 1.30
C TYR A 93 -17.10 11.50 -0.21
N VAL A 94 -17.42 12.65 -0.82
CA VAL A 94 -17.64 12.75 -2.27
C VAL A 94 -16.38 13.22 -2.97
N ILE A 95 -16.13 12.74 -4.19
CA ILE A 95 -15.02 13.20 -5.03
C ILE A 95 -15.56 13.85 -6.31
N VAL A 96 -15.00 15.02 -6.63
CA VAL A 96 -15.18 15.71 -7.91
C VAL A 96 -13.89 15.60 -8.70
N PHE A 97 -14.01 15.21 -9.97
CA PHE A 97 -12.92 15.11 -10.92
C PHE A 97 -13.15 16.10 -12.08
N PRO A 98 -12.54 17.28 -12.03
CA PRO A 98 -12.51 18.19 -13.17
C PRO A 98 -11.65 17.58 -14.29
N GLU A 99 -12.10 17.73 -15.54
CA GLU A 99 -11.36 17.31 -16.72
C GLU A 99 -11.18 18.47 -17.71
N ALA A 100 -9.93 18.81 -18.00
CA ALA A 100 -9.56 19.82 -18.99
C ALA A 100 -9.75 19.28 -20.41
N THR A 101 -10.48 20.03 -21.25
CA THR A 101 -10.89 19.58 -22.60
C THR A 101 -10.02 20.15 -23.72
N ARG A 102 -9.13 21.09 -23.41
CA ARG A 102 -8.21 21.72 -24.37
C ARG A 102 -7.14 20.75 -24.86
N SER A 103 -6.48 21.10 -25.96
CA SER A 103 -5.32 20.35 -26.46
C SER A 103 -4.22 20.24 -25.39
N GLY A 104 -3.68 19.04 -25.21
CA GLY A 104 -2.71 18.72 -24.16
C GLY A 104 -3.32 18.53 -22.77
N GLN A 105 -4.63 18.74 -22.59
CA GLN A 105 -5.39 18.47 -21.36
C GLN A 105 -4.70 19.01 -20.09
N CYS A 106 -3.97 20.12 -20.19
CA CYS A 106 -3.46 20.83 -19.02
C CYS A 106 -4.54 21.78 -18.50
N PHE A 107 -4.57 21.98 -17.19
CA PHE A 107 -5.30 23.08 -16.59
C PHE A 107 -4.61 24.41 -16.89
N ASP A 108 -5.39 25.47 -17.07
CA ASP A 108 -4.84 26.82 -17.19
C ASP A 108 -4.28 27.29 -15.86
N VAL A 109 -2.97 27.43 -15.76
CA VAL A 109 -2.25 27.92 -14.57
C VAL A 109 -1.31 29.07 -14.91
N SER A 110 -1.48 29.63 -16.11
CA SER A 110 -0.55 30.57 -16.74
C SER A 110 -1.21 31.90 -17.08
N SER A 111 -2.47 31.88 -17.51
CA SER A 111 -3.16 33.10 -17.94
C SER A 111 -3.50 34.00 -16.76
N GLN A 112 -3.58 35.31 -16.99
CA GLN A 112 -4.07 36.25 -15.98
C GLN A 112 -5.48 35.88 -15.49
N GLN A 113 -6.32 35.32 -16.37
CA GLN A 113 -7.67 34.88 -16.05
C GLN A 113 -7.70 33.71 -15.07
N ALA A 114 -6.73 32.80 -15.15
CA ALA A 114 -6.58 31.67 -14.23
C ALA A 114 -5.79 31.99 -12.96
N LEU A 115 -5.19 33.18 -12.88
CA LEU A 115 -4.44 33.66 -11.71
C LEU A 115 -5.13 34.84 -11.02
N THR A 116 -6.41 35.03 -11.31
CA THR A 116 -7.25 36.05 -10.70
C THR A 116 -8.52 35.37 -10.22
N ARG A 117 -8.86 35.50 -8.93
CA ARG A 117 -10.15 35.03 -8.41
C ARG A 117 -11.30 35.56 -9.25
N GLY A 118 -12.13 34.65 -9.79
CA GLY A 118 -13.25 35.02 -10.66
C GLY A 118 -12.84 35.43 -12.08
N GLY A 119 -11.58 35.27 -12.49
CA GLY A 119 -11.00 35.80 -13.73
C GLY A 119 -11.46 35.13 -15.03
N GLY A 120 -12.38 34.17 -14.95
CA GLY A 120 -13.02 33.57 -16.13
C GLY A 120 -12.23 32.45 -16.79
N SER A 121 -11.42 31.70 -16.04
CA SER A 121 -10.75 30.47 -16.51
C SER A 121 -11.08 29.26 -15.63
N ASP A 122 -10.25 28.21 -15.68
CA ASP A 122 -10.45 26.91 -15.04
C ASP A 122 -10.82 26.99 -13.55
N PRO A 123 -10.20 27.86 -12.73
CA PRO A 123 -10.56 27.97 -11.32
C PRO A 123 -12.05 28.30 -11.10
N VAL A 124 -12.66 29.11 -11.98
CA VAL A 124 -14.09 29.45 -11.93
C VAL A 124 -14.96 28.23 -12.22
N GLY A 125 -14.59 27.45 -13.25
CA GLY A 125 -15.29 26.22 -13.58
C GLY A 125 -15.23 25.20 -12.45
N ILE A 126 -14.04 25.00 -11.87
CA ILE A 126 -13.82 24.07 -10.75
C ILE A 126 -14.60 24.53 -9.50
N LEU A 127 -14.62 25.83 -9.21
CA LEU A 127 -15.44 26.36 -8.11
C LEU A 127 -16.94 26.12 -8.34
N SER A 128 -17.42 26.24 -9.59
CA SER A 128 -18.80 25.90 -9.92
C SER A 128 -19.11 24.42 -9.64
N MET A 129 -18.18 23.51 -9.98
CA MET A 129 -18.31 22.08 -9.64
C MET A 129 -18.36 21.85 -8.12
N VAL A 130 -17.53 22.55 -7.35
CA VAL A 130 -17.53 22.49 -5.88
C VAL A 130 -18.87 22.97 -5.32
N ASN A 131 -19.37 24.11 -5.78
CA ASN A 131 -20.66 24.66 -5.33
C ASN A 131 -21.82 23.72 -5.68
N TRP A 132 -21.81 23.16 -6.88
CA TRP A 132 -22.79 22.14 -7.29
C TRP A 132 -22.76 20.93 -6.36
N ALA A 133 -21.56 20.39 -6.06
CA ALA A 133 -21.41 19.24 -5.18
C ALA A 133 -21.86 19.55 -3.74
N LYS A 134 -21.56 20.76 -3.24
CA LYS A 134 -22.00 21.21 -1.90
C LYS A 134 -23.52 21.22 -1.79
N GLN A 135 -24.21 21.76 -2.80
CA GLN A 135 -25.67 21.79 -2.85
C GLN A 135 -26.27 20.40 -3.02
N ARG A 136 -25.66 19.56 -3.87
CA ARG A 136 -26.21 18.24 -4.24
C ARG A 136 -26.08 17.18 -3.15
N TYR A 137 -25.03 17.25 -2.34
CA TYR A 137 -24.66 16.19 -1.38
C TYR A 137 -24.56 16.65 0.08
N ASN A 138 -25.03 17.86 0.42
CA ASN A 138 -24.99 18.40 1.79
C ASN A 138 -23.57 18.39 2.40
N VAL A 139 -22.56 18.69 1.58
CA VAL A 139 -21.14 18.67 1.97
C VAL A 139 -20.91 19.59 3.15
N ASP A 140 -20.08 19.15 4.09
CA ASP A 140 -19.61 20.01 5.18
C ASP A 140 -18.70 21.13 4.63
N PRO A 141 -19.10 22.41 4.69
CA PRO A 141 -18.30 23.50 4.11
C PRO A 141 -16.92 23.66 4.76
N ALA A 142 -16.70 23.13 5.97
CA ALA A 142 -15.41 23.12 6.63
C ALA A 142 -14.48 21.97 6.17
N ARG A 143 -14.97 21.06 5.32
CA ARG A 143 -14.27 19.84 4.88
C ARG A 143 -14.24 19.72 3.36
N VAL A 144 -13.80 20.78 2.68
CA VAL A 144 -13.58 20.78 1.23
C VAL A 144 -12.07 20.82 0.97
N PHE A 145 -11.57 19.88 0.19
CA PHE A 145 -10.14 19.62 0.02
C PHE A 145 -9.74 19.53 -1.44
N LEU A 146 -8.47 19.81 -1.70
CA LEU A 146 -7.85 19.74 -3.03
C LEU A 146 -6.78 18.67 -3.09
N THR A 147 -6.68 17.98 -4.23
CA THR A 147 -5.51 17.18 -4.56
C THR A 147 -5.26 17.17 -6.06
N GLY A 148 -4.01 17.07 -6.47
CA GLY A 148 -3.67 17.01 -7.88
C GLY A 148 -2.23 16.61 -8.17
N PHE A 149 -1.99 16.25 -9.43
CA PHE A 149 -0.74 15.69 -9.93
C PHE A 149 -0.24 16.51 -11.13
N SER A 150 1.04 16.92 -11.15
CA SER A 150 1.62 17.72 -12.26
C SER A 150 0.79 18.98 -12.56
N SER A 151 0.17 19.12 -13.74
CA SER A 151 -0.77 20.21 -14.05
C SER A 151 -1.90 20.36 -13.01
N GLY A 152 -2.47 19.26 -12.53
CA GLY A 152 -3.45 19.27 -11.46
C GLY A 152 -2.87 19.74 -10.13
N ALA A 153 -1.59 19.49 -9.86
CA ALA A 153 -0.90 19.99 -8.67
C ALA A 153 -0.64 21.51 -8.74
N MET A 154 -0.29 22.00 -9.93
CA MET A 154 -0.20 23.45 -10.19
C MET A 154 -1.57 24.12 -9.96
N MET A 155 -2.65 23.53 -10.48
CA MET A 155 -4.01 24.02 -10.25
C MET A 155 -4.44 23.91 -8.79
N THR A 156 -4.03 22.86 -8.06
CA THR A 156 -4.22 22.75 -6.60
C THR A 156 -3.67 23.97 -5.87
N ASN A 157 -2.45 24.41 -6.19
CA ASN A 157 -1.86 25.60 -5.56
C ASN A 157 -2.58 26.90 -5.98
N VAL A 158 -2.99 27.02 -7.25
CA VAL A 158 -3.79 28.16 -7.73
C VAL A 158 -5.12 28.27 -6.97
N LEU A 159 -5.90 27.19 -6.89
CA LEU A 159 -7.18 27.17 -6.19
C LEU A 159 -7.03 27.44 -4.69
N ALA A 160 -5.98 26.92 -4.07
CA ALA A 160 -5.67 27.17 -2.66
C ALA A 160 -5.36 28.66 -2.38
N ALA A 161 -4.76 29.35 -3.35
CA ALA A 161 -4.45 30.78 -3.26
C ALA A 161 -5.66 31.67 -3.61
N GLU A 162 -6.44 31.31 -4.63
CA GLU A 162 -7.61 32.08 -5.07
C GLU A 162 -8.82 31.93 -4.16
N TYR A 163 -9.08 30.73 -3.62
CA TYR A 163 -10.27 30.41 -2.83
C TYR A 163 -9.97 29.86 -1.42
N PRO A 164 -9.19 30.59 -0.61
CA PRO A 164 -8.83 30.16 0.74
C PRO A 164 -10.01 30.09 1.72
N ASP A 165 -11.12 30.78 1.40
CA ASP A 165 -12.41 30.72 2.10
C ASP A 165 -13.21 29.45 1.79
N VAL A 166 -12.85 28.73 0.73
CA VAL A 166 -13.59 27.54 0.27
C VAL A 166 -12.89 26.25 0.68
N PHE A 167 -11.57 26.22 0.61
CA PHE A 167 -10.78 25.00 0.84
C PHE A 167 -10.15 24.99 2.23
N ALA A 168 -10.24 23.85 2.91
CA ALA A 168 -9.66 23.63 4.23
C ALA A 168 -8.23 23.07 4.15
N GLY A 169 -7.87 22.39 3.07
CA GLY A 169 -6.53 21.85 2.87
C GLY A 169 -6.27 21.35 1.44
N ALA A 170 -5.00 21.23 1.08
CA ALA A 170 -4.56 20.88 -0.27
C ALA A 170 -3.33 19.93 -0.24
N SER A 171 -3.29 18.97 -1.15
CA SER A 171 -2.11 18.11 -1.40
C SER A 171 -1.67 18.21 -2.87
N SER A 172 -0.44 18.68 -3.10
CA SER A 172 0.11 18.98 -4.42
C SER A 172 1.30 18.08 -4.74
N PHE A 173 1.16 17.21 -5.74
CA PHE A 173 2.21 16.29 -6.20
C PHE A 173 2.91 16.80 -7.46
N MET A 174 4.19 17.15 -7.33
CA MET A 174 5.05 17.69 -8.38
C MET A 174 4.42 18.95 -8.98
N GLY A 175 4.10 19.90 -8.11
CA GLY A 175 3.56 21.20 -8.49
C GLY A 175 4.62 22.29 -8.45
N VAL A 176 4.16 23.53 -8.59
CA VAL A 176 4.95 24.77 -8.50
C VAL A 176 4.19 25.78 -7.64
N PRO A 177 4.84 26.84 -7.14
CA PRO A 177 4.14 27.92 -6.44
C PRO A 177 2.96 28.48 -7.26
N ALA A 178 1.89 28.89 -6.59
CA ALA A 178 0.76 29.55 -7.22
C ALA A 178 1.23 30.79 -8.00
N GLY A 179 0.87 30.83 -9.29
CA GLY A 179 1.26 31.85 -10.27
C GLY A 179 2.74 31.83 -10.68
N CYS A 180 3.50 30.79 -10.36
CA CYS A 180 4.85 30.63 -10.92
C CYS A 180 4.81 30.45 -12.45
N PHE A 181 3.77 29.79 -12.97
CA PHE A 181 3.57 29.58 -14.41
C PHE A 181 2.99 30.78 -15.16
N ALA A 182 2.85 31.94 -14.52
CA ALA A 182 2.30 33.14 -15.15
C ALA A 182 3.03 33.48 -16.45
N THR A 183 2.26 33.79 -17.50
CA THR A 183 2.76 34.24 -18.80
C THR A 183 2.03 35.52 -19.23
N THR A 184 2.66 36.31 -20.10
CA THR A 184 2.08 37.55 -20.65
C THR A 184 1.95 37.54 -22.17
N ASP A 185 2.49 36.50 -22.81
CA ASP A 185 2.52 36.28 -24.25
C ASP A 185 1.42 35.32 -24.74
N GLY A 186 0.56 34.85 -23.84
CA GLY A 186 -0.47 33.86 -24.12
C GLY A 186 0.04 32.41 -24.16
N SER A 187 1.33 32.16 -23.86
CA SER A 187 1.87 30.81 -23.73
C SER A 187 1.26 30.08 -22.53
N SER A 188 0.99 28.79 -22.65
CA SER A 188 0.61 27.94 -21.52
C SER A 188 1.83 27.36 -20.77
N TRP A 189 3.04 27.67 -21.22
CA TRP A 189 4.28 27.13 -20.69
C TRP A 189 5.24 28.25 -20.27
N ASN A 190 5.75 28.17 -19.04
CA ASN A 190 6.77 29.07 -18.52
C ASN A 190 8.04 28.27 -18.21
N SER A 191 9.04 28.35 -19.11
CA SER A 191 10.30 27.62 -18.98
C SER A 191 11.13 28.03 -17.77
N GLN A 192 11.07 29.29 -17.34
CA GLN A 192 11.83 29.74 -16.17
C GLN A 192 11.28 29.09 -14.89
N CYS A 193 9.95 29.03 -14.76
CA CYS A 193 9.30 28.33 -13.67
C CYS A 193 9.52 26.80 -13.77
N ALA A 194 9.25 26.18 -14.92
CA ALA A 194 9.42 24.73 -15.08
C ALA A 194 10.84 24.26 -14.74
N ASN A 195 11.87 25.04 -15.11
CA ASN A 195 13.27 24.74 -14.81
C ASN A 195 13.71 25.11 -13.38
N GLY A 196 12.81 25.61 -12.53
CA GLY A 196 13.14 26.00 -11.15
C GLY A 196 14.08 27.20 -11.07
N GLN A 197 14.04 28.08 -12.07
CA GLN A 197 14.89 29.26 -12.21
C GLN A 197 14.18 30.55 -11.76
N LEU A 198 12.87 30.49 -11.52
CA LEU A 198 12.11 31.61 -10.97
C LEU A 198 12.22 31.61 -9.45
N ILE A 199 13.28 32.24 -8.94
CA ILE A 199 13.56 32.31 -7.51
C ILE A 199 13.03 33.63 -6.95
N LYS A 200 12.17 33.56 -5.93
CA LYS A 200 11.68 34.73 -5.20
C LYS A 200 11.90 34.60 -3.70
N THR A 201 11.78 35.72 -3.00
CA THR A 201 11.71 35.73 -1.54
C THR A 201 10.38 35.14 -1.07
N ALA A 202 10.34 34.65 0.17
CA ALA A 202 9.11 34.15 0.78
C ALA A 202 8.00 35.23 0.81
N GLN A 203 8.37 36.49 1.06
CA GLN A 203 7.43 37.62 1.02
C GLN A 203 6.85 37.81 -0.38
N GLN A 204 7.68 37.88 -1.43
CA GLN A 204 7.18 38.03 -2.81
C GLN A 204 6.25 36.89 -3.22
N TRP A 205 6.57 35.65 -2.85
CA TRP A 205 5.68 34.52 -3.14
C TRP A 205 4.37 34.57 -2.36
N GLY A 206 4.43 34.94 -1.07
CA GLY A 206 3.25 35.06 -0.24
C GLY A 206 2.35 36.23 -0.64
N ASP A 207 2.93 37.37 -1.04
CA ASP A 207 2.19 38.53 -1.54
C ASP A 207 1.46 38.17 -2.84
N GLN A 208 2.12 37.44 -3.74
CA GLN A 208 1.50 36.94 -4.96
C GLN A 208 0.29 36.04 -4.65
N ALA A 209 0.43 35.06 -3.75
CA ALA A 209 -0.68 34.19 -3.37
C ALA A 209 -1.83 34.98 -2.71
N ARG A 210 -1.53 35.95 -1.84
CA ARG A 210 -2.54 36.81 -1.22
C ARG A 210 -3.27 37.70 -2.23
N GLN A 211 -2.56 38.24 -3.24
CA GLN A 211 -3.18 39.03 -4.31
C GLN A 211 -4.18 38.21 -5.14
N MET A 212 -3.87 36.94 -5.40
CA MET A 212 -4.77 36.02 -6.12
C MET A 212 -6.11 35.81 -5.40
N SER A 213 -6.15 35.95 -4.07
CA SER A 213 -7.34 35.68 -3.24
C SER A 213 -8.48 36.71 -3.37
N GLY A 214 -8.29 37.80 -4.12
CA GLY A 214 -9.30 38.85 -4.26
C GLY A 214 -9.54 39.66 -2.98
N GLY A 215 -8.52 39.80 -2.12
CA GLY A 215 -8.58 40.60 -0.90
C GLY A 215 -9.04 39.84 0.35
N TYR A 216 -9.06 38.51 0.31
CA TYR A 216 -9.37 37.70 1.49
C TYR A 216 -8.27 37.82 2.56
N THR A 217 -8.66 38.11 3.80
CA THR A 217 -7.75 38.31 4.94
C THR A 217 -7.83 37.21 5.99
N GLY A 218 -8.62 36.16 5.75
CA GLY A 218 -8.80 35.05 6.68
C GLY A 218 -7.69 34.00 6.58
N ARG A 219 -7.95 32.81 7.12
CA ARG A 219 -7.00 31.69 7.09
C ARG A 219 -6.99 31.02 5.71
N PHE A 220 -5.80 30.73 5.21
CA PHE A 220 -5.58 29.93 4.01
C PHE A 220 -5.61 28.43 4.34
N PRO A 221 -5.93 27.56 3.35
CA PRO A 221 -5.87 26.11 3.50
C PRO A 221 -4.47 25.66 3.88
N ARG A 222 -4.37 24.63 4.72
CA ARG A 222 -3.08 23.97 4.95
C ARG A 222 -2.62 23.22 3.70
N VAL A 223 -1.32 23.21 3.43
CA VAL A 223 -0.78 22.66 2.17
C VAL A 223 0.28 21.60 2.41
N GLN A 224 0.12 20.44 1.75
CA GLN A 224 1.11 19.39 1.65
C GLN A 224 1.70 19.38 0.23
N LEU A 225 3.03 19.36 0.15
CA LEU A 225 3.79 19.42 -1.10
C LEU A 225 4.59 18.12 -1.24
N TRP A 226 4.53 17.48 -2.41
CA TRP A 226 5.33 16.30 -2.74
C TRP A 226 6.19 16.57 -3.96
N HIS A 227 7.48 16.21 -3.93
CA HIS A 227 8.36 16.44 -5.09
C HIS A 227 9.48 15.41 -5.20
N GLY A 228 9.76 14.96 -6.42
CA GLY A 228 10.92 14.12 -6.71
C GLY A 228 12.20 14.96 -6.81
N THR A 229 13.27 14.54 -6.14
CA THR A 229 14.56 15.27 -6.19
C THR A 229 15.25 15.20 -7.55
N ALA A 230 14.86 14.25 -8.40
CA ALA A 230 15.35 14.08 -9.77
C ALA A 230 14.29 14.46 -10.84
N ASP A 231 13.23 15.19 -10.45
CA ASP A 231 12.21 15.66 -11.38
C ASP A 231 12.84 16.56 -12.45
N ASP A 232 12.67 16.16 -13.71
CA ASP A 232 13.22 16.82 -14.90
C ASP A 232 12.18 17.63 -15.70
N THR A 233 10.90 17.49 -15.35
CA THR A 233 9.78 18.18 -15.99
C THR A 233 9.43 19.46 -15.23
N LEU A 234 9.24 19.35 -13.91
CA LEU A 234 9.09 20.48 -13.00
C LEU A 234 10.20 20.39 -11.97
N ARG A 235 11.30 21.09 -12.21
CA ARG A 235 12.56 20.87 -11.48
C ARG A 235 12.39 21.07 -9.98
N TYR A 236 13.11 20.25 -9.21
CA TYR A 236 13.08 20.21 -7.75
C TYR A 236 13.19 21.57 -7.02
N PRO A 237 13.92 22.61 -7.51
CA PRO A 237 13.90 23.92 -6.85
C PRO A 237 12.51 24.52 -6.64
N ASN A 238 11.53 24.18 -7.48
CA ASN A 238 10.14 24.59 -7.31
C ASN A 238 9.51 24.11 -5.99
N PHE A 239 9.96 22.97 -5.46
CA PHE A 239 9.54 22.47 -4.14
C PHE A 239 9.92 23.45 -3.03
N GLY A 240 11.17 23.94 -3.07
CA GLY A 240 11.65 24.95 -2.15
C GLY A 240 10.89 26.27 -2.28
N GLU A 241 10.65 26.73 -3.51
CA GLU A 241 9.86 27.94 -3.76
C GLU A 241 8.41 27.81 -3.26
N ALA A 242 7.78 26.62 -3.39
CA ALA A 242 6.43 26.38 -2.90
C ALA A 242 6.40 26.39 -1.37
N ILE A 243 7.42 25.83 -0.70
CA ILE A 243 7.58 25.93 0.76
C ILE A 243 7.71 27.41 1.16
N LYS A 244 8.52 28.22 0.45
CA LYS A 244 8.64 29.67 0.72
C LYS A 244 7.28 30.36 0.64
N GLN A 245 6.49 30.08 -0.40
CA GLN A 245 5.17 30.66 -0.58
C GLN A 245 4.26 30.35 0.60
N TRP A 246 4.06 29.07 0.89
CA TRP A 246 3.06 28.65 1.86
C TRP A 246 3.47 28.97 3.30
N THR A 247 4.76 28.86 3.64
CA THR A 247 5.23 29.27 4.97
C THR A 247 5.02 30.76 5.23
N ASN A 248 5.22 31.62 4.22
CA ASN A 248 4.91 33.05 4.33
C ASN A 248 3.41 33.33 4.41
N VAL A 249 2.58 32.66 3.59
CA VAL A 249 1.12 32.80 3.63
C VAL A 249 0.57 32.46 5.03
N HIS A 250 1.10 31.40 5.65
CA HIS A 250 0.70 31.00 7.00
C HIS A 250 1.38 31.78 8.13
N GLY A 251 2.34 32.65 7.83
CA GLY A 251 3.11 33.39 8.85
C GLY A 251 3.95 32.50 9.75
N VAL A 252 4.44 31.37 9.25
CA VAL A 252 5.26 30.41 10.00
C VAL A 252 6.73 30.46 9.55
N SER A 253 7.64 30.01 10.41
CA SER A 253 9.07 29.93 10.08
C SER A 253 9.31 28.99 8.88
N GLN A 254 10.31 29.34 8.07
CA GLN A 254 10.83 28.47 7.01
C GLN A 254 11.79 27.41 7.53
N THR A 255 12.14 27.46 8.82
CA THR A 255 12.81 26.35 9.50
C THR A 255 11.72 25.37 9.96
N PRO A 256 11.80 24.10 9.55
CA PRO A 256 10.80 23.12 9.97
C PRO A 256 10.86 22.89 11.48
N VAL A 257 9.69 22.76 12.09
CA VAL A 257 9.57 22.39 13.51
C VAL A 257 9.77 20.88 13.72
N SER A 258 9.64 20.09 12.65
CA SER A 258 10.01 18.68 12.63
C SER A 258 10.45 18.25 11.24
N THR A 259 11.49 17.42 11.20
CA THR A 259 11.95 16.73 9.99
C THR A 259 12.05 15.23 10.30
N ASP A 260 11.45 14.39 9.48
CA ASP A 260 11.50 12.93 9.62
C ASP A 260 11.62 12.23 8.26
N GLN A 261 11.76 10.90 8.30
CA GLN A 261 11.87 10.04 7.11
C GLN A 261 10.78 8.96 7.13
N PRO A 262 9.54 9.27 6.69
CA PRO A 262 8.42 8.33 6.80
C PRO A 262 8.59 7.05 5.97
N GLN A 263 9.45 7.08 4.93
CA GLN A 263 9.89 5.94 4.14
C GLN A 263 11.36 6.16 3.74
N SER A 264 12.05 5.09 3.34
CA SER A 264 13.43 5.20 2.81
C SER A 264 13.48 6.15 1.62
N GLY A 265 14.41 7.11 1.67
CA GLY A 265 14.57 8.15 0.65
C GLY A 265 13.52 9.26 0.69
N TRP A 266 12.57 9.27 1.63
CA TRP A 266 11.58 10.35 1.74
C TRP A 266 11.93 11.28 2.88
N THR A 267 12.26 12.53 2.60
CA THR A 267 12.42 13.55 3.64
C THR A 267 11.13 14.32 3.79
N ARG A 268 10.52 14.27 4.97
CA ARG A 268 9.33 15.07 5.30
C ARG A 268 9.68 16.16 6.30
N THR A 269 9.18 17.35 6.03
CA THR A 269 9.37 18.57 6.83
C THR A 269 8.01 19.16 7.17
N ARG A 270 7.83 19.62 8.41
CA ARG A 270 6.60 20.28 8.87
C ARG A 270 6.90 21.66 9.41
N TYR A 271 6.05 22.63 9.09
CA TYR A 271 6.23 24.03 9.46
C TYR A 271 5.02 24.52 10.24
N GLY A 272 5.26 25.30 11.30
CA GLY A 272 4.22 25.83 12.18
C GLY A 272 3.71 24.86 13.25
N SER A 273 3.64 23.56 12.97
CA SER A 273 3.38 22.52 13.98
C SER A 273 3.95 21.17 13.57
N SER A 274 4.18 20.27 14.53
CA SER A 274 4.67 18.90 14.29
C SER A 274 3.54 17.86 14.19
N GLY A 275 2.28 18.29 14.36
CA GLY A 275 1.11 17.42 14.33
C GLY A 275 0.83 16.81 12.96
N ALA A 276 -0.18 15.94 12.86
CA ALA A 276 -0.52 15.23 11.62
C ALA A 276 -1.06 16.13 10.49
N GLN A 277 -1.43 17.38 10.80
CA GLN A 277 -2.05 18.32 9.89
C GLN A 277 -1.44 19.72 10.07
N PRO A 278 -0.12 19.88 9.85
CA PRO A 278 0.55 21.16 10.03
C PRO A 278 0.07 22.18 8.99
N PRO A 279 0.24 23.49 9.22
CA PRO A 279 -0.02 24.52 8.21
C PRO A 279 0.67 24.23 6.87
N VAL A 280 1.94 23.81 6.91
CA VAL A 280 2.68 23.39 5.72
C VAL A 280 3.42 22.08 5.99
N GLU A 281 3.32 21.13 5.08
CA GLU A 281 4.10 19.89 5.06
C GLU A 281 4.80 19.75 3.71
N GLY A 282 6.11 19.52 3.69
CA GLY A 282 6.86 19.26 2.47
C GLY A 282 7.49 17.88 2.51
N ILE A 283 7.29 17.07 1.48
CA ILE A 283 7.91 15.75 1.30
C ILE A 283 8.73 15.73 0.00
N SER A 284 10.04 15.50 0.12
CA SER A 284 10.92 15.27 -1.02
C SER A 284 11.31 13.79 -1.12
N VAL A 285 11.28 13.25 -2.34
CA VAL A 285 11.57 11.84 -2.61
C VAL A 285 12.90 11.72 -3.36
N GLN A 286 13.91 11.13 -2.71
CA GLN A 286 15.25 10.96 -3.24
C GLN A 286 15.23 10.09 -4.50
N GLY A 287 15.87 10.56 -5.58
CA GLY A 287 15.97 9.84 -6.85
C GLY A 287 14.69 9.76 -7.70
N ALA A 288 13.53 10.17 -7.19
CA ALA A 288 12.30 10.17 -7.97
C ALA A 288 12.27 11.30 -9.00
N GLY A 289 11.82 10.98 -10.22
CA GLY A 289 11.56 11.93 -11.30
C GLY A 289 10.13 12.51 -11.26
N HIS A 290 9.60 12.91 -12.41
CA HIS A 290 8.21 13.40 -12.56
C HIS A 290 7.17 12.26 -12.56
N SER A 291 7.19 11.41 -11.53
CA SER A 291 6.45 10.13 -11.49
C SER A 291 5.66 9.88 -10.19
N LEU A 292 5.40 10.93 -9.41
CA LEU A 292 4.61 10.87 -8.18
C LEU A 292 3.10 11.03 -8.47
N PRO A 293 2.20 10.49 -7.62
CA PRO A 293 2.47 9.67 -6.45
C PRO A 293 2.88 8.24 -6.83
N GLN A 294 3.75 7.66 -6.02
CA GLN A 294 3.99 6.22 -6.00
C GLN A 294 3.03 5.55 -4.99
N ASN A 295 2.91 4.23 -5.06
CA ASN A 295 2.05 3.46 -4.18
C ASN A 295 2.30 3.81 -2.70
N GLY A 296 1.22 4.01 -1.95
CA GLY A 296 1.27 4.37 -0.53
C GLY A 296 1.44 5.86 -0.23
N MET A 297 1.81 6.72 -1.18
CA MET A 297 1.91 8.17 -0.94
C MET A 297 0.55 8.82 -0.69
N VAL A 298 -0.49 8.36 -1.38
CA VAL A 298 -1.84 8.94 -1.29
C VAL A 298 -2.45 8.74 0.11
N SER A 299 -2.08 7.67 0.82
CA SER A 299 -2.54 7.46 2.21
C SER A 299 -2.06 8.56 3.17
N TYR A 300 -0.83 9.08 2.98
CA TYR A 300 -0.31 10.21 3.74
C TYR A 300 -1.07 11.51 3.42
N ALA A 301 -1.44 11.70 2.15
CA ALA A 301 -2.26 12.83 1.75
C ALA A 301 -3.69 12.75 2.31
N ILE A 302 -4.32 11.57 2.31
CA ILE A 302 -5.62 11.33 2.95
C ILE A 302 -5.59 11.71 4.44
N SER A 303 -4.55 11.29 5.15
CA SER A 303 -4.36 11.60 6.58
C SER A 303 -4.11 13.11 6.80
N PHE A 304 -3.25 13.72 5.99
CA PHE A 304 -2.98 15.15 6.02
C PHE A 304 -4.24 15.98 5.73
N LEU A 305 -5.10 15.54 4.82
CA LEU A 305 -6.37 16.20 4.51
C LEU A 305 -7.45 15.88 5.55
N GLY A 306 -7.26 14.90 6.41
CA GLY A 306 -8.24 14.49 7.43
C GLY A 306 -9.44 13.74 6.85
N LEU A 307 -9.28 13.17 5.65
CA LEU A 307 -10.31 12.41 4.95
C LEU A 307 -10.55 11.02 5.56
N ASN A 308 -9.68 10.57 6.46
CA ASN A 308 -9.76 9.30 7.20
C ASN A 308 -10.56 9.39 8.52
N THR A 309 -11.40 10.40 8.69
CA THR A 309 -12.21 10.57 9.90
C THR A 309 -13.70 10.42 9.57
N SER A 310 -14.36 9.43 10.18
CA SER A 310 -15.81 9.30 10.15
C SER A 310 -16.45 10.33 11.08
N THR A 311 -17.41 11.11 10.58
CA THR A 311 -18.23 11.97 11.45
C THR A 311 -19.23 11.10 12.22
N THR A 312 -18.85 10.60 13.39
CA THR A 312 -19.81 10.01 14.34
C THR A 312 -20.64 11.14 14.92
N THR A 313 -21.91 11.24 14.54
CA THR A 313 -22.84 12.15 15.22
C THR A 313 -23.25 11.50 16.54
N THR A 314 -22.65 11.94 17.64
CA THR A 314 -23.26 11.79 18.96
C THR A 314 -24.50 12.67 18.98
N THR A 315 -25.68 12.05 18.96
CA THR A 315 -26.95 12.75 19.20
C THR A 315 -26.98 13.20 20.65
N THR A 316 -26.43 14.39 20.95
CA THR A 316 -26.74 15.08 22.20
C THR A 316 -28.05 15.81 21.98
N THR A 317 -29.13 15.23 22.52
CA THR A 317 -30.41 15.92 22.68
C THR A 317 -30.19 17.08 23.66
N THR A 318 -29.97 18.29 23.15
CA THR A 318 -29.99 19.51 23.97
C THR A 318 -31.38 20.12 23.90
N THR A 319 -32.13 19.96 24.98
CA THR A 319 -33.39 20.66 25.24
C THR A 319 -33.13 22.17 25.27
N THR A 320 -33.83 22.88 24.40
CA THR A 320 -33.87 24.34 24.30
C THR A 320 -34.23 24.97 25.64
N THR A 321 -33.40 25.87 26.16
CA THR A 321 -33.83 26.91 27.09
C THR A 321 -33.32 28.25 26.59
N THR A 322 -34.26 29.07 26.16
CA THR A 322 -34.09 30.45 25.74
C THR A 322 -33.78 31.32 26.96
N THR A 323 -32.69 32.08 26.96
CA THR A 323 -32.62 33.30 27.77
C THR A 323 -31.74 34.38 27.13
N THR A 324 -32.37 35.54 27.09
CA THR A 324 -32.06 36.89 26.61
C THR A 324 -30.65 37.43 26.88
N THR A 325 -30.19 38.21 25.91
CA THR A 325 -29.05 39.13 25.87
C THR A 325 -28.88 39.99 27.13
N THR A 326 -27.65 40.13 27.63
CA THR A 326 -27.22 41.35 28.33
C THR A 326 -25.76 41.65 28.02
N THR A 327 -25.53 42.88 27.60
CA THR A 327 -24.24 43.49 27.24
C THR A 327 -23.48 43.89 28.50
N THR A 328 -22.20 43.50 28.64
CA THR A 328 -21.22 44.24 29.45
C THR A 328 -19.80 44.01 28.93
N THR A 329 -19.07 45.12 28.85
CA THR A 329 -17.68 45.33 28.46
C THR A 329 -16.66 44.87 29.51
N ASP A 330 -15.52 44.42 29.00
CA ASP A 330 -14.14 44.54 29.51
C ASP A 330 -13.78 43.97 30.89
N THR A 331 -12.97 42.90 30.92
CA THR A 331 -11.61 42.89 31.52
C THR A 331 -10.97 41.48 31.43
N THR A 332 -9.71 41.48 30.97
CA THR A 332 -8.59 40.54 31.14
C THR A 332 -8.88 39.12 31.69
N PRO A 333 -8.53 38.03 30.96
CA PRO A 333 -8.45 36.70 31.57
C PRO A 333 -7.03 36.38 32.04
N THR A 334 -6.95 36.15 33.34
CA THR A 334 -5.89 35.46 34.07
C THR A 334 -5.63 34.06 33.49
N SER A 335 -4.35 33.70 33.45
CA SER A 335 -3.79 32.39 33.07
C SER A 335 -4.58 31.22 33.66
N THR A 336 -5.22 30.43 32.80
CA THR A 336 -5.78 29.12 33.15
C THR A 336 -4.93 28.04 32.51
N THR A 337 -4.15 27.35 33.33
CA THR A 337 -3.33 26.20 32.94
C THR A 337 -4.24 25.08 32.44
N THR A 338 -4.33 24.92 31.13
CA THR A 338 -5.06 23.81 30.51
C THR A 338 -4.06 22.71 30.22
N THR A 339 -4.14 21.63 30.99
CA THR A 339 -3.36 20.41 30.80
C THR A 339 -3.74 19.80 29.45
N THR A 340 -2.95 20.07 28.42
CA THR A 340 -3.08 19.42 27.11
C THR A 340 -2.67 17.96 27.22
N THR A 341 -3.67 17.07 27.16
CA THR A 341 -3.49 15.65 26.87
C THR A 341 -2.92 15.50 25.45
N THR A 342 -1.65 15.10 25.38
CA THR A 342 -0.95 14.73 24.15
C THR A 342 -1.66 13.55 23.48
N THR A 343 -2.20 13.73 22.27
CA THR A 343 -2.62 12.62 21.41
C THR A 343 -1.39 11.97 20.77
N GLN A 344 -1.05 10.80 21.29
CA GLN A 344 -0.04 9.84 20.87
C GLN A 344 -0.18 9.44 19.37
N PRO A 345 0.89 9.01 18.67
CA PRO A 345 0.77 8.35 17.38
C PRO A 345 -0.23 7.20 17.45
N PRO A 346 -0.95 6.81 16.36
CA PRO A 346 -1.68 5.55 16.39
C PRO A 346 -0.67 4.47 16.76
N GLY A 347 -0.97 3.75 17.84
CA GLY A 347 -0.07 2.76 18.42
C GLY A 347 0.28 1.65 17.42
N PRO A 348 1.17 0.73 17.80
CA PRO A 348 1.42 -0.49 17.03
C PRO A 348 0.10 -1.14 16.63
N GLY A 349 0.02 -1.66 15.40
CA GLY A 349 -1.13 -2.43 14.95
C GLY A 349 -1.35 -3.58 15.91
N THR A 350 -2.54 -3.68 16.48
CA THR A 350 -2.85 -4.69 17.51
C THR A 350 -3.32 -6.01 16.90
N THR A 351 -3.62 -5.99 15.59
CA THR A 351 -4.05 -7.14 14.79
C THR A 351 -3.19 -7.28 13.53
N LEU A 352 -3.16 -8.47 12.93
CA LEU A 352 -2.32 -8.73 11.75
C LEU A 352 -2.67 -7.80 10.58
N ALA A 353 -3.96 -7.65 10.27
CA ALA A 353 -4.44 -6.74 9.23
C ALA A 353 -4.11 -5.27 9.51
N THR A 354 -4.28 -4.80 10.74
CA THR A 354 -3.96 -3.39 11.07
C THR A 354 -2.46 -3.13 11.00
N ALA A 355 -1.63 -4.10 11.37
CA ALA A 355 -0.18 -4.01 11.22
C ALA A 355 0.26 -4.02 9.75
N ALA A 356 -0.27 -4.93 8.91
CA ALA A 356 0.06 -5.00 7.49
C ALA A 356 -0.35 -3.73 6.71
N ASN A 357 -1.54 -3.18 7.01
CA ASN A 357 -2.07 -2.00 6.35
C ASN A 357 -1.23 -0.74 6.55
N ARG A 358 -0.38 -0.68 7.58
CA ARG A 358 0.60 0.41 7.78
C ARG A 358 1.55 0.58 6.60
N THR A 359 1.75 -0.49 5.83
CA THR A 359 2.62 -0.49 4.64
C THR A 359 1.84 -0.68 3.34
N GLY A 360 0.52 -0.48 3.36
CA GLY A 360 -0.36 -0.66 2.18
C GLY A 360 -0.60 -2.12 1.78
N ARG A 361 -0.25 -3.08 2.65
CA ARG A 361 -0.39 -4.52 2.41
C ARG A 361 -1.62 -5.10 3.13
N TYR A 362 -2.23 -6.13 2.57
CA TYR A 362 -3.24 -6.92 3.29
C TYR A 362 -2.58 -8.02 4.14
N PHE A 363 -3.32 -8.48 5.16
CA PHE A 363 -3.07 -9.77 5.80
C PHE A 363 -4.36 -10.61 5.76
N GLY A 364 -4.30 -11.76 5.10
CA GLY A 364 -5.45 -12.59 4.77
C GLY A 364 -5.43 -13.99 5.37
N THR A 365 -6.54 -14.70 5.21
CA THR A 365 -6.66 -16.12 5.57
C THR A 365 -7.52 -16.89 4.57
N ALA A 366 -7.27 -18.19 4.44
CA ALA A 366 -8.23 -19.13 3.83
C ALA A 366 -9.45 -19.32 4.74
N VAL A 367 -10.63 -19.43 4.13
CA VAL A 367 -11.93 -19.51 4.82
C VAL A 367 -12.78 -20.66 4.28
N ALA A 368 -13.40 -21.42 5.18
CA ALA A 368 -14.36 -22.46 4.85
C ALA A 368 -15.79 -22.06 5.29
N ALA A 369 -16.77 -22.15 4.40
CA ALA A 369 -18.15 -21.74 4.65
C ALA A 369 -18.83 -22.57 5.75
N SER A 370 -18.41 -23.83 5.92
CA SER A 370 -18.89 -24.72 6.99
C SER A 370 -18.44 -24.29 8.40
N ARG A 371 -17.36 -23.51 8.51
CA ARG A 371 -16.79 -23.04 9.78
C ARG A 371 -17.33 -21.69 10.23
N LEU A 372 -18.09 -20.97 9.38
CA LEU A 372 -18.60 -19.64 9.72
C LEU A 372 -19.57 -19.61 10.91
N GLY A 373 -20.14 -20.76 11.31
CA GLY A 373 -20.95 -20.89 12.52
C GLY A 373 -20.15 -21.08 13.81
N ASP A 374 -18.85 -21.37 13.74
CA ASP A 374 -17.97 -21.47 14.91
C ASP A 374 -17.58 -20.06 15.36
N SER A 375 -18.01 -19.68 16.56
CA SER A 375 -17.78 -18.34 17.12
C SER A 375 -16.31 -18.00 17.33
N THR A 376 -15.45 -18.98 17.65
CA THR A 376 -14.01 -18.76 17.82
C THR A 376 -13.36 -18.52 16.46
N TYR A 377 -13.73 -19.33 15.47
CA TYR A 377 -13.28 -19.18 14.08
C TYR A 377 -13.67 -17.81 13.51
N ALA A 378 -14.96 -17.47 13.58
CA ALA A 378 -15.48 -16.20 13.08
C ALA A 378 -14.91 -15.00 13.86
N GLY A 379 -14.71 -15.14 15.18
CA GLY A 379 -14.11 -14.10 16.01
C GLY A 379 -12.67 -13.76 15.61
N ILE A 380 -11.85 -14.77 15.34
CA ILE A 380 -10.48 -14.57 14.85
C ILE A 380 -10.49 -14.03 13.42
N LEU A 381 -11.30 -14.62 12.53
CA LEU A 381 -11.47 -14.17 11.14
C LEU A 381 -11.76 -12.66 11.05
N ASN A 382 -12.77 -12.22 11.81
CA ASN A 382 -13.25 -10.84 11.75
C ASN A 382 -12.21 -9.86 12.31
N ARG A 383 -11.48 -10.27 13.35
CA ARG A 383 -10.51 -9.43 14.07
C ARG A 383 -9.17 -9.28 13.35
N GLU A 384 -8.63 -10.36 12.81
CA GLU A 384 -7.21 -10.43 12.45
C GLU A 384 -6.92 -10.19 10.97
N PHE A 385 -7.90 -10.38 10.09
CA PHE A 385 -7.66 -10.43 8.64
C PHE A 385 -8.50 -9.39 7.88
N ASP A 386 -7.96 -8.81 6.81
CA ASP A 386 -8.67 -7.90 5.90
C ASP A 386 -8.75 -8.41 4.45
N MET A 387 -8.37 -9.68 4.25
CA MET A 387 -8.48 -10.39 3.00
C MET A 387 -8.90 -11.84 3.24
N VAL A 388 -9.80 -12.38 2.42
CA VAL A 388 -10.23 -13.77 2.51
C VAL A 388 -10.03 -14.49 1.18
N THR A 389 -9.66 -15.77 1.27
CA THR A 389 -9.70 -16.70 0.14
C THR A 389 -10.68 -17.81 0.50
N ALA A 390 -11.62 -18.15 -0.38
CA ALA A 390 -12.44 -19.35 -0.17
C ALA A 390 -11.55 -20.60 -0.35
N GLU A 391 -11.43 -21.43 0.67
CA GLU A 391 -10.51 -22.58 0.66
C GLU A 391 -10.89 -23.60 -0.42
N ASN A 392 -12.20 -23.82 -0.62
CA ASN A 392 -12.72 -24.75 -1.63
C ASN A 392 -13.92 -24.23 -2.40
N GLU A 393 -14.69 -23.30 -1.84
CA GLU A 393 -16.02 -22.94 -2.32
C GLU A 393 -16.01 -22.20 -3.66
N MET A 394 -14.85 -21.68 -4.08
CA MET A 394 -14.64 -21.03 -5.38
C MET A 394 -13.86 -21.89 -6.40
N LYS A 395 -13.58 -23.15 -6.07
CA LYS A 395 -12.98 -24.12 -7.02
C LYS A 395 -14.00 -24.57 -8.08
N ILE A 396 -13.50 -25.22 -9.11
CA ILE A 396 -14.28 -25.56 -10.32
C ILE A 396 -15.46 -26.47 -9.99
N ASP A 397 -15.23 -27.53 -9.20
CA ASP A 397 -16.28 -28.47 -8.78
C ASP A 397 -17.36 -27.84 -7.89
N ALA A 398 -16.96 -26.90 -7.03
CA ALA A 398 -17.88 -26.17 -6.16
C ALA A 398 -18.76 -25.18 -6.95
N THR A 399 -18.18 -24.51 -7.95
CA THR A 399 -18.86 -23.46 -8.71
C THR A 399 -19.58 -23.96 -9.97
N GLU A 400 -19.18 -25.10 -10.54
CA GLU A 400 -19.83 -25.74 -11.70
C GLU A 400 -19.89 -27.27 -11.54
N PRO A 401 -20.68 -27.79 -10.58
CA PRO A 401 -20.73 -29.23 -10.28
C PRO A 401 -21.20 -30.09 -11.47
N ASN A 402 -22.09 -29.55 -12.31
CA ASN A 402 -22.46 -30.14 -13.60
C ASN A 402 -22.21 -29.12 -14.71
N GLN A 403 -21.85 -29.57 -15.91
CA GLN A 403 -21.52 -28.68 -17.02
C GLN A 403 -22.66 -27.70 -17.32
N ASN A 404 -22.33 -26.41 -17.36
CA ASN A 404 -23.24 -25.27 -17.51
C ASN A 404 -24.27 -25.09 -16.39
N GLN A 405 -24.12 -25.76 -15.24
CA GLN A 405 -24.97 -25.58 -14.06
C GLN A 405 -24.13 -25.03 -12.91
N PHE A 406 -24.17 -23.71 -12.76
CA PHE A 406 -23.35 -23.02 -11.76
C PHE A 406 -24.02 -22.96 -10.39
N SER A 407 -23.22 -23.07 -9.34
CA SER A 407 -23.65 -22.96 -7.95
C SER A 407 -22.70 -22.03 -7.19
N TYR A 408 -23.21 -20.91 -6.71
CA TYR A 408 -22.40 -19.91 -5.98
C TYR A 408 -22.70 -19.85 -4.49
N ALA A 409 -23.67 -20.62 -3.99
CA ALA A 409 -24.26 -20.43 -2.67
C ALA A 409 -23.24 -20.40 -1.51
N ASN A 410 -22.29 -21.34 -1.47
CA ASN A 410 -21.30 -21.39 -0.38
C ASN A 410 -20.21 -20.34 -0.54
N ALA A 411 -19.76 -20.05 -1.76
CA ALA A 411 -18.80 -18.97 -2.01
C ALA A 411 -19.43 -17.61 -1.71
N ASP A 412 -20.69 -17.38 -2.07
CA ASP A 412 -21.43 -16.16 -1.75
C ASP A 412 -21.53 -15.92 -0.24
N ARG A 413 -21.63 -16.97 0.59
CA ARG A 413 -21.59 -16.80 2.05
C ARG A 413 -20.27 -16.18 2.51
N ILE A 414 -19.14 -16.59 1.93
CA ILE A 414 -17.82 -16.06 2.25
C ILE A 414 -17.65 -14.64 1.67
N VAL A 415 -18.00 -14.43 0.39
CA VAL A 415 -17.89 -13.13 -0.29
C VAL A 415 -18.77 -12.08 0.38
N ASN A 416 -20.02 -12.43 0.71
CA ASN A 416 -20.94 -11.50 1.36
C ASN A 416 -20.46 -11.14 2.78
N LEU A 417 -19.91 -12.11 3.52
CA LEU A 417 -19.29 -11.83 4.82
C LEU A 417 -18.12 -10.84 4.66
N ALA A 418 -17.20 -11.14 3.75
CA ALA A 418 -16.01 -10.31 3.51
C ALA A 418 -16.39 -8.88 3.09
N THR A 419 -17.22 -8.75 2.06
CA THR A 419 -17.68 -7.46 1.54
C THR A 419 -18.47 -6.66 2.58
N SER A 420 -19.32 -7.31 3.40
CA SER A 420 -20.06 -6.64 4.48
C SER A 420 -19.16 -6.01 5.55
N GLN A 421 -17.91 -6.50 5.67
CA GLN A 421 -16.91 -6.06 6.64
C GLN A 421 -15.75 -5.28 5.98
N GLY A 422 -15.87 -4.92 4.69
CA GLY A 422 -14.82 -4.21 3.96
C GLY A 422 -13.54 -5.02 3.73
N LYS A 423 -13.60 -6.36 3.85
CA LYS A 423 -12.48 -7.24 3.54
C LYS A 423 -12.39 -7.47 2.03
N ARG A 424 -11.16 -7.60 1.55
CA ARG A 424 -10.84 -7.98 0.16
C ARG A 424 -11.09 -9.47 -0.04
N VAL A 425 -11.40 -9.87 -1.27
CA VAL A 425 -11.58 -11.29 -1.64
C VAL A 425 -10.54 -11.69 -2.68
N ARG A 426 -9.86 -12.82 -2.45
CA ARG A 426 -9.15 -13.56 -3.49
C ARG A 426 -10.04 -14.68 -4.00
N GLY A 427 -10.30 -14.68 -5.30
CA GLY A 427 -10.98 -15.79 -5.96
C GLY A 427 -10.00 -16.92 -6.27
N HIS A 428 -10.33 -18.14 -5.82
CA HIS A 428 -9.45 -19.30 -5.90
C HIS A 428 -10.29 -20.56 -6.21
N THR A 429 -10.22 -21.15 -7.41
CA THR A 429 -9.43 -20.79 -8.60
C THR A 429 -10.24 -21.08 -9.88
N LEU A 430 -9.98 -20.35 -10.96
CA LEU A 430 -10.77 -20.42 -12.20
C LEU A 430 -10.37 -21.60 -13.11
N ALA A 431 -9.09 -21.99 -13.15
CA ALA A 431 -8.62 -23.08 -13.99
C ALA A 431 -7.47 -23.84 -13.33
N TRP A 432 -7.68 -25.13 -13.11
CA TRP A 432 -6.75 -26.01 -12.41
C TRP A 432 -6.92 -27.45 -12.87
N HIS A 433 -5.85 -28.24 -12.79
CA HIS A 433 -5.87 -29.66 -13.13
C HIS A 433 -6.49 -30.53 -12.03
N SER A 434 -6.44 -30.07 -10.77
CA SER A 434 -7.00 -30.76 -9.62
C SER A 434 -8.41 -30.26 -9.30
N GLN A 435 -9.16 -31.06 -8.51
CA GLN A 435 -10.53 -30.76 -8.06
C GLN A 435 -11.47 -30.31 -9.19
N GLN A 436 -11.31 -30.90 -10.38
CA GLN A 436 -12.26 -30.74 -11.48
C GLN A 436 -13.53 -31.54 -11.19
N PRO A 437 -14.72 -31.07 -11.59
CA PRO A 437 -15.93 -31.88 -11.54
C PRO A 437 -15.82 -33.09 -12.50
N PRO A 438 -16.54 -34.19 -12.27
CA PRO A 438 -16.41 -35.41 -13.09
C PRO A 438 -16.60 -35.19 -14.58
N TRP A 439 -17.46 -34.24 -14.97
CA TRP A 439 -17.68 -33.93 -16.38
C TRP A 439 -16.42 -33.34 -17.04
N MET A 440 -15.68 -32.47 -16.34
CA MET A 440 -14.47 -31.84 -16.87
C MET A 440 -13.28 -32.80 -16.89
N GLN A 441 -13.14 -33.67 -15.88
CA GLN A 441 -12.09 -34.69 -15.82
C GLN A 441 -12.09 -35.61 -17.05
N ASN A 442 -13.28 -35.93 -17.57
CA ASN A 442 -13.49 -36.83 -18.71
C ASN A 442 -13.40 -36.12 -20.08
N MET A 443 -13.22 -34.80 -20.11
CA MET A 443 -13.08 -34.03 -21.35
C MET A 443 -11.63 -33.92 -21.81
N SER A 444 -11.46 -33.65 -23.11
CA SER A 444 -10.15 -33.37 -23.72
C SER A 444 -10.31 -32.47 -24.96
N GLY A 445 -9.17 -32.04 -25.53
CA GLY A 445 -9.12 -31.31 -26.80
C GLY A 445 -9.93 -30.00 -26.79
N THR A 446 -10.50 -29.66 -27.95
CA THR A 446 -11.26 -28.41 -28.15
C THR A 446 -12.47 -28.29 -27.23
N ALA A 447 -13.17 -29.41 -26.96
CA ALA A 447 -14.32 -29.40 -26.07
C ALA A 447 -13.95 -28.97 -24.65
N LEU A 448 -12.85 -29.53 -24.10
CA LEU A 448 -12.33 -29.11 -22.80
C LEU A 448 -11.89 -27.64 -22.82
N ARG A 449 -11.21 -27.20 -23.89
CA ARG A 449 -10.77 -25.81 -24.04
C ARG A 449 -11.95 -24.84 -23.97
N GLN A 450 -13.04 -25.13 -24.69
CA GLN A 450 -14.25 -24.31 -24.69
C GLN A 450 -14.93 -24.31 -23.32
N ALA A 451 -15.01 -25.47 -22.67
CA ALA A 451 -15.60 -25.56 -21.34
C ALA A 451 -14.80 -24.77 -20.28
N MET A 452 -13.46 -24.82 -20.34
CA MET A 452 -12.59 -23.99 -19.49
C MET A 452 -12.86 -22.49 -19.70
N VAL A 453 -12.90 -22.03 -20.96
CA VAL A 453 -13.18 -20.62 -21.26
C VAL A 453 -14.56 -20.20 -20.76
N ASN A 454 -15.58 -21.05 -20.94
CA ASN A 454 -16.92 -20.82 -20.43
C ASN A 454 -16.92 -20.70 -18.89
N HIS A 455 -16.30 -21.66 -18.20
CA HIS A 455 -16.20 -21.66 -16.74
C HIS A 455 -15.52 -20.38 -16.22
N VAL A 456 -14.32 -20.08 -16.73
CA VAL A 456 -13.55 -18.86 -16.38
C VAL A 456 -14.41 -17.62 -16.58
N THR A 457 -15.09 -17.51 -17.73
CA THR A 457 -15.91 -16.35 -18.07
C THR A 457 -17.10 -16.21 -17.13
N GLN A 458 -17.84 -17.29 -16.89
CA GLN A 458 -19.07 -17.26 -16.10
C GLN A 458 -18.79 -16.96 -14.63
N VAL A 459 -17.80 -17.62 -14.03
CA VAL A 459 -17.44 -17.41 -12.62
C VAL A 459 -16.84 -16.01 -12.40
N ALA A 460 -15.89 -15.57 -13.24
CA ALA A 460 -15.32 -14.24 -13.11
C ALA A 460 -16.35 -13.12 -13.37
N THR A 461 -17.28 -13.33 -14.32
CA THR A 461 -18.39 -12.37 -14.57
C THR A 461 -19.34 -12.30 -13.38
N TYR A 462 -19.70 -13.43 -12.76
CA TYR A 462 -20.61 -13.46 -11.62
C TYR A 462 -20.06 -12.65 -10.43
N TYR A 463 -18.76 -12.73 -10.18
CA TYR A 463 -18.08 -12.02 -9.10
C TYR A 463 -17.46 -10.68 -9.51
N ARG A 464 -17.75 -10.18 -10.73
CA ARG A 464 -17.15 -8.95 -11.26
C ARG A 464 -17.26 -7.79 -10.25
N GLY A 465 -16.13 -7.18 -9.95
CA GLY A 465 -16.05 -6.02 -9.03
C GLY A 465 -16.15 -6.36 -7.54
N LYS A 466 -16.30 -7.64 -7.16
CA LYS A 466 -16.27 -8.10 -5.76
C LYS A 466 -14.95 -8.77 -5.38
N VAL A 467 -14.14 -9.15 -6.37
CA VAL A 467 -12.88 -9.86 -6.20
C VAL A 467 -11.71 -8.91 -6.43
N TYR A 468 -10.80 -8.85 -5.47
CA TYR A 468 -9.57 -8.05 -5.56
C TYR A 468 -8.56 -8.71 -6.51
N ALA A 469 -8.39 -10.02 -6.40
CA ALA A 469 -7.49 -10.80 -7.24
C ALA A 469 -8.05 -12.20 -7.53
N TRP A 470 -7.86 -12.70 -8.74
CA TRP A 470 -8.16 -14.07 -9.13
C TRP A 470 -6.86 -14.85 -9.29
N ASP A 471 -6.79 -16.03 -8.68
CA ASP A 471 -5.90 -17.08 -9.15
C ASP A 471 -6.54 -17.69 -10.40
N VAL A 472 -6.16 -17.15 -11.57
CA VAL A 472 -6.77 -17.52 -12.85
C VAL A 472 -6.36 -18.93 -13.23
N VAL A 473 -5.07 -19.22 -13.10
CA VAL A 473 -4.49 -20.54 -13.32
C VAL A 473 -3.71 -20.94 -12.09
N ASN A 474 -3.99 -22.13 -11.57
CA ASN A 474 -3.29 -22.72 -10.45
C ASN A 474 -2.41 -23.90 -10.91
N GLU A 475 -1.17 -23.96 -10.45
CA GLU A 475 -0.30 -25.15 -10.48
C GLU A 475 -0.10 -25.82 -11.85
N ALA A 476 0.21 -25.02 -12.87
CA ALA A 476 0.40 -25.53 -14.23
C ALA A 476 1.79 -26.17 -14.49
N PHE A 477 2.76 -25.99 -13.59
CA PHE A 477 4.13 -26.48 -13.78
C PHE A 477 4.40 -27.77 -13.01
N ALA A 478 5.18 -28.67 -13.61
CA ALA A 478 5.58 -29.92 -12.98
C ALA A 478 6.63 -29.68 -11.89
N ASP A 479 6.60 -30.53 -10.86
CA ASP A 479 7.67 -30.59 -9.88
C ASP A 479 8.93 -31.25 -10.47
N GLY A 480 10.07 -31.05 -9.81
CA GLY A 480 11.37 -31.61 -10.22
C GLY A 480 12.24 -30.65 -11.03
N SER A 481 13.24 -31.19 -11.72
CA SER A 481 14.34 -30.42 -12.33
C SER A 481 14.09 -29.92 -13.75
N GLY A 482 12.95 -30.26 -14.36
CA GLY A 482 12.68 -29.93 -15.77
C GLY A 482 12.17 -28.50 -16.03
N GLY A 483 11.47 -27.89 -15.06
CA GLY A 483 10.85 -26.57 -15.22
C GLY A 483 9.78 -26.50 -16.32
N GLY A 484 9.24 -27.65 -16.71
CA GLY A 484 8.21 -27.78 -17.75
C GLY A 484 6.79 -27.76 -17.19
N ARG A 485 5.81 -27.72 -18.09
CA ARG A 485 4.40 -27.85 -17.74
C ARG A 485 4.11 -29.25 -17.20
N ARG A 486 3.18 -29.34 -16.25
CA ARG A 486 2.63 -30.61 -15.78
C ARG A 486 1.71 -31.21 -16.83
N ASP A 487 1.81 -32.52 -17.05
CA ASP A 487 0.82 -33.24 -17.86
C ASP A 487 -0.54 -33.20 -17.15
N SER A 488 -1.55 -32.72 -17.89
CA SER A 488 -2.93 -32.61 -17.45
C SER A 488 -3.84 -32.59 -18.69
N ASN A 489 -5.13 -32.88 -18.49
CA ASN A 489 -6.11 -32.76 -19.58
C ASN A 489 -6.12 -31.33 -20.17
N LEU A 490 -6.00 -30.30 -19.32
CA LEU A 490 -5.87 -28.89 -19.74
C LEU A 490 -4.62 -28.63 -20.57
N GLN A 491 -3.44 -29.07 -20.11
CA GLN A 491 -2.19 -28.91 -20.86
C GLN A 491 -2.23 -29.62 -22.22
N ARG A 492 -2.88 -30.78 -22.30
CA ARG A 492 -3.09 -31.53 -23.55
C ARG A 492 -4.05 -30.85 -24.54
N THR A 493 -4.74 -29.77 -24.15
CA THR A 493 -5.50 -28.93 -25.10
C THR A 493 -4.61 -28.01 -25.94
N GLY A 494 -3.34 -27.83 -25.55
CA GLY A 494 -2.37 -26.91 -26.18
C GLY A 494 -1.70 -26.02 -25.14
N ASP A 495 -0.42 -25.69 -25.35
CA ASP A 495 0.40 -24.94 -24.36
C ASP A 495 -0.15 -23.53 -24.06
N ASP A 496 -0.92 -22.97 -24.99
CA ASP A 496 -1.58 -21.67 -24.93
C ASP A 496 -2.78 -21.60 -23.99
N TRP A 497 -3.21 -22.73 -23.39
CA TRP A 497 -4.41 -22.76 -22.54
C TRP A 497 -4.36 -21.76 -21.37
N ILE A 498 -3.16 -21.54 -20.82
CA ILE A 498 -2.93 -20.58 -19.72
C ILE A 498 -3.24 -19.17 -20.21
N GLU A 499 -2.63 -18.74 -21.33
CA GLU A 499 -2.86 -17.42 -21.91
C GLU A 499 -4.34 -17.20 -22.24
N VAL A 500 -4.99 -18.22 -22.81
CA VAL A 500 -6.42 -18.17 -23.12
C VAL A 500 -7.27 -17.94 -21.87
N ALA A 501 -6.95 -18.60 -20.76
CA ALA A 501 -7.63 -18.38 -19.47
C ALA A 501 -7.44 -16.93 -18.97
N PHE A 502 -6.22 -16.38 -19.02
CA PHE A 502 -5.96 -14.99 -18.64
C PHE A 502 -6.72 -13.98 -19.50
N ARG A 503 -6.76 -14.18 -20.82
CA ARG A 503 -7.52 -13.30 -21.73
C ARG A 503 -9.03 -13.38 -21.46
N ALA A 504 -9.57 -14.57 -21.23
CA ALA A 504 -10.97 -14.75 -20.86
C ALA A 504 -11.30 -14.07 -19.53
N ALA A 505 -10.46 -14.28 -18.50
CA ALA A 505 -10.62 -13.65 -17.19
C ALA A 505 -10.57 -12.12 -17.27
N ARG A 506 -9.65 -11.53 -18.06
CA ARG A 506 -9.58 -10.07 -18.26
C ARG A 506 -10.82 -9.50 -18.92
N ALA A 507 -11.37 -10.20 -19.92
CA ALA A 507 -12.61 -9.78 -20.57
C ALA A 507 -13.81 -9.87 -19.59
N ALA A 508 -13.80 -10.90 -18.73
CA ALA A 508 -14.85 -11.16 -17.75
C ALA A 508 -14.81 -10.24 -16.53
N ASP A 509 -13.64 -9.83 -16.03
CA ASP A 509 -13.50 -8.80 -15.00
C ASP A 509 -12.24 -7.93 -15.24
N PRO A 510 -12.40 -6.75 -15.88
CA PRO A 510 -11.27 -5.87 -16.15
C PRO A 510 -10.60 -5.29 -14.91
N ASN A 511 -11.28 -5.27 -13.75
CA ASN A 511 -10.81 -4.59 -12.55
C ASN A 511 -10.10 -5.51 -11.55
N ALA A 512 -10.35 -6.81 -11.61
CA ALA A 512 -9.63 -7.78 -10.78
C ALA A 512 -8.17 -7.91 -11.22
N LYS A 513 -7.27 -8.09 -10.24
CA LYS A 513 -5.90 -8.49 -10.51
C LYS A 513 -5.87 -9.96 -10.94
N LEU A 514 -5.20 -10.28 -12.03
CA LEU A 514 -5.12 -11.64 -12.57
C LEU A 514 -3.78 -12.25 -12.22
N CYS A 515 -3.81 -13.28 -11.37
CA CYS A 515 -2.64 -13.95 -10.84
C CYS A 515 -2.46 -15.36 -11.43
N TYR A 516 -1.20 -15.73 -11.65
CA TYR A 516 -0.79 -17.14 -11.72
C TYR A 516 -0.38 -17.59 -10.31
N ASN A 517 -0.86 -18.74 -9.83
CA ASN A 517 -0.58 -19.24 -8.47
C ASN A 517 0.03 -20.65 -8.49
N ASP A 518 1.06 -20.92 -7.68
CA ASP A 518 1.71 -22.24 -7.62
C ASP A 518 2.55 -22.44 -6.34
N TYR A 519 2.77 -23.69 -5.94
CA TYR A 519 3.69 -24.10 -4.87
C TYR A 519 5.07 -24.46 -5.41
N ASN A 520 6.06 -24.54 -4.52
CA ASN A 520 7.46 -24.86 -4.88
C ASN A 520 7.99 -23.94 -5.99
N THR A 521 7.56 -22.69 -5.97
CA THR A 521 8.08 -21.62 -6.83
C THR A 521 8.83 -20.57 -6.01
N ASP A 522 9.09 -20.89 -4.74
CA ASP A 522 9.60 -20.01 -3.70
C ASP A 522 11.14 -19.86 -3.75
N ASP A 523 11.84 -20.90 -4.21
CA ASP A 523 13.31 -20.93 -4.30
C ASP A 523 13.77 -20.57 -5.71
N TRP A 524 14.54 -19.49 -5.82
CA TRP A 524 15.02 -18.97 -7.11
C TRP A 524 15.84 -19.99 -7.89
N SER A 525 16.53 -20.92 -7.21
CA SER A 525 17.39 -21.92 -7.83
C SER A 525 16.63 -23.09 -8.45
N GLN A 526 15.32 -23.24 -8.14
CA GLN A 526 14.54 -24.38 -8.61
C GLN A 526 14.09 -24.20 -10.06
N ALA A 527 14.13 -25.31 -10.81
CA ALA A 527 13.74 -25.33 -12.22
C ALA A 527 12.27 -24.94 -12.42
N LYS A 528 11.37 -25.32 -11.49
CA LYS A 528 9.97 -24.93 -11.52
C LYS A 528 9.80 -23.41 -11.43
N THR A 529 10.45 -22.77 -10.46
CA THR A 529 10.51 -21.29 -10.33
C THR A 529 10.97 -20.63 -11.62
N GLN A 530 12.05 -21.16 -12.23
CA GLN A 530 12.58 -20.64 -13.48
C GLN A 530 11.61 -20.82 -14.67
N GLY A 531 10.87 -21.94 -14.71
CA GLY A 531 9.84 -22.19 -15.71
C GLY A 531 8.70 -21.16 -15.63
N VAL A 532 8.19 -20.92 -14.43
CA VAL A 532 7.14 -19.92 -14.18
C VAL A 532 7.64 -18.52 -14.51
N TYR A 533 8.86 -18.17 -14.10
CA TYR A 533 9.47 -16.87 -14.41
C TYR A 533 9.53 -16.61 -15.93
N ARG A 534 9.97 -17.59 -16.72
CA ARG A 534 10.02 -17.46 -18.19
C ARG A 534 8.64 -17.29 -18.81
N MET A 535 7.62 -17.98 -18.30
CA MET A 535 6.24 -17.79 -18.76
C MET A 535 5.74 -16.37 -18.48
N VAL A 536 5.96 -15.86 -17.27
CA VAL A 536 5.55 -14.50 -16.92
C VAL A 536 6.30 -13.49 -17.77
N GLN A 537 7.61 -13.67 -17.96
CA GLN A 537 8.43 -12.81 -18.81
C GLN A 537 7.89 -12.77 -20.25
N ASP A 538 7.61 -13.92 -20.86
CA ASP A 538 6.99 -14.03 -22.18
C ASP A 538 5.61 -13.34 -22.23
N PHE A 539 4.76 -13.57 -21.24
CA PHE A 539 3.44 -12.96 -21.15
C PHE A 539 3.51 -11.44 -21.10
N LYS A 540 4.44 -10.88 -20.31
CA LYS A 540 4.65 -9.42 -20.26
C LYS A 540 5.17 -8.88 -21.60
N GLN A 541 6.07 -9.60 -22.29
CA GLN A 541 6.56 -9.19 -23.60
C GLN A 541 5.47 -9.18 -24.67
N ARG A 542 4.54 -10.15 -24.64
CA ARG A 542 3.45 -10.28 -25.63
C ARG A 542 2.15 -9.58 -25.24
N GLY A 543 2.10 -8.89 -24.11
CA GLY A 543 0.90 -8.20 -23.63
C GLY A 543 -0.24 -9.13 -23.21
N VAL A 544 0.08 -10.31 -22.70
CA VAL A 544 -0.90 -11.19 -22.02
C VAL A 544 -1.27 -10.54 -20.68
N PRO A 545 -2.56 -10.47 -20.31
CA PRO A 545 -3.01 -9.68 -19.15
C PRO A 545 -2.75 -10.42 -17.82
N ILE A 546 -1.48 -10.48 -17.41
CA ILE A 546 -1.06 -10.96 -16.10
C ILE A 546 -0.60 -9.78 -15.22
N ASP A 547 -1.18 -9.70 -14.03
CA ASP A 547 -0.90 -8.63 -13.07
C ASP A 547 -0.08 -9.10 -11.88
N CYS A 548 -0.17 -10.38 -11.52
CA CYS A 548 0.46 -10.90 -10.31
C CYS A 548 0.96 -12.35 -10.43
N VAL A 549 1.87 -12.70 -9.53
CA VAL A 549 2.24 -14.09 -9.23
C VAL A 549 1.98 -14.35 -7.74
N GLY A 550 1.21 -15.40 -7.49
CA GLY A 550 0.94 -15.96 -6.17
C GLY A 550 1.94 -17.06 -5.84
N PHE A 551 2.62 -16.93 -4.71
CA PHE A 551 3.49 -17.93 -4.13
C PHE A 551 2.71 -18.61 -3.00
N GLN A 552 2.35 -19.87 -3.19
CA GLN A 552 1.57 -20.60 -2.17
C GLN A 552 2.35 -20.66 -0.86
N SER A 553 3.67 -20.91 -0.91
CA SER A 553 4.55 -20.82 0.26
C SER A 553 4.15 -21.79 1.38
N HIS A 554 3.83 -23.02 0.98
CA HIS A 554 3.65 -24.17 1.86
C HIS A 554 5.00 -24.75 2.30
N PHE A 555 5.48 -24.39 3.48
CA PHE A 555 6.80 -24.78 3.95
C PHE A 555 6.77 -25.89 4.99
N ASN A 556 7.70 -26.83 4.87
CA ASN A 556 7.88 -27.96 5.78
C ASN A 556 9.36 -28.41 5.79
N PRO A 557 9.75 -29.42 6.57
CA PRO A 557 11.14 -29.88 6.60
C PRO A 557 11.71 -30.33 5.24
N GLN A 558 10.87 -30.78 4.31
CA GLN A 558 11.26 -31.23 2.97
C GLN A 558 11.31 -30.09 1.94
N SER A 559 10.52 -29.04 2.15
CA SER A 559 10.51 -27.80 1.37
C SER A 559 10.60 -26.61 2.33
N PRO A 560 11.78 -26.32 2.91
CA PRO A 560 11.92 -25.25 3.89
C PRO A 560 11.86 -23.88 3.22
N VAL A 561 11.56 -22.83 4.01
CA VAL A 561 11.66 -21.44 3.52
C VAL A 561 13.09 -21.22 2.95
N PRO A 562 13.24 -20.90 1.66
CA PRO A 562 14.55 -20.82 1.03
C PRO A 562 15.29 -19.55 1.45
N SER A 563 16.63 -19.59 1.47
CA SER A 563 17.45 -18.42 1.82
C SER A 563 17.33 -17.29 0.79
N ASN A 564 16.99 -17.62 -0.46
CA ASN A 564 16.82 -16.69 -1.57
C ASN A 564 15.35 -16.30 -1.81
N TYR A 565 14.43 -16.54 -0.86
CA TYR A 565 12.99 -16.30 -1.02
C TYR A 565 12.69 -14.84 -1.45
N GLN A 566 13.32 -13.85 -0.80
CA GLN A 566 13.18 -12.44 -1.20
C GLN A 566 13.66 -12.20 -2.64
N THR A 567 14.76 -12.83 -3.06
CA THR A 567 15.28 -12.73 -4.43
C THR A 567 14.26 -13.22 -5.43
N THR A 568 13.59 -14.34 -5.15
CA THR A 568 12.50 -14.85 -5.98
C THR A 568 11.39 -13.81 -6.13
N LEU A 569 10.87 -13.30 -5.01
CA LEU A 569 9.82 -12.28 -5.02
C LEU A 569 10.25 -11.03 -5.81
N GLN A 570 11.49 -10.56 -5.62
CA GLN A 570 12.02 -9.38 -6.31
C GLN A 570 12.12 -9.60 -7.82
N ASN A 571 12.63 -10.75 -8.27
CA ASN A 571 12.80 -11.02 -9.69
C ASN A 571 11.45 -11.03 -10.44
N PHE A 572 10.40 -11.60 -9.85
CA PHE A 572 9.06 -11.50 -10.44
C PHE A 572 8.53 -10.06 -10.42
N ALA A 573 8.74 -9.32 -9.32
CA ALA A 573 8.37 -7.91 -9.24
C ALA A 573 9.05 -7.05 -10.33
N ASP A 574 10.30 -7.34 -10.67
CA ASP A 574 11.09 -6.64 -11.70
C ASP A 574 10.55 -6.86 -13.12
N LEU A 575 9.75 -7.91 -13.36
CA LEU A 575 9.01 -8.10 -14.61
C LEU A 575 7.77 -7.18 -14.72
N GLY A 576 7.50 -6.37 -13.70
CA GLY A 576 6.36 -5.46 -13.71
C GLY A 576 5.03 -6.13 -13.37
N VAL A 577 5.05 -7.27 -12.66
CA VAL A 577 3.88 -7.85 -11.97
C VAL A 577 3.96 -7.60 -10.46
N ASP A 578 2.84 -7.67 -9.76
CA ASP A 578 2.80 -7.76 -8.30
C ASP A 578 3.18 -9.18 -7.84
N VAL A 579 3.65 -9.30 -6.61
CA VAL A 579 3.82 -10.60 -5.95
C VAL A 579 2.92 -10.69 -4.73
N GLN A 580 2.39 -11.88 -4.46
CA GLN A 580 1.49 -12.15 -3.34
C GLN A 580 1.87 -13.48 -2.71
N ILE A 581 1.93 -13.51 -1.38
CA ILE A 581 2.07 -14.77 -0.64
C ILE A 581 0.65 -15.25 -0.34
N THR A 582 0.25 -16.39 -0.90
CA THR A 582 -1.17 -16.72 -1.09
C THR A 582 -1.69 -17.81 -0.16
N GLU A 583 -0.84 -18.74 0.28
CA GLU A 583 -1.26 -19.94 1.02
C GLU A 583 -0.29 -20.29 2.16
N LEU A 584 0.27 -19.26 2.82
CA LEU A 584 1.35 -19.44 3.77
C LEU A 584 0.96 -20.36 4.93
N ASP A 585 1.70 -21.45 5.06
CA ASP A 585 1.72 -22.29 6.25
C ASP A 585 3.14 -22.85 6.43
N ILE A 586 3.59 -23.00 7.69
CA ILE A 586 4.96 -23.44 8.00
C ILE A 586 4.89 -24.50 9.07
N GLU A 587 5.12 -25.77 8.72
CA GLU A 587 5.10 -26.85 9.71
C GLU A 587 6.10 -26.64 10.85
N GLY A 588 5.70 -26.97 12.07
CA GLY A 588 6.50 -26.88 13.28
C GLY A 588 5.81 -26.15 14.42
N SER A 589 6.60 -25.74 15.41
CA SER A 589 6.14 -24.96 16.56
C SER A 589 7.27 -24.14 17.19
N GLY A 590 6.94 -23.30 18.16
CA GLY A 590 7.93 -22.56 18.96
C GLY A 590 8.75 -21.56 18.15
N THR A 591 9.98 -21.32 18.61
CA THR A 591 10.87 -20.26 18.09
C THR A 591 11.26 -20.46 16.63
N ALA A 592 11.56 -21.69 16.20
CA ALA A 592 11.99 -21.97 14.83
C ALA A 592 10.89 -21.67 13.81
N GLN A 593 9.64 -22.07 14.11
CA GLN A 593 8.49 -21.71 13.29
C GLN A 593 8.30 -20.18 13.27
N ALA A 594 8.41 -19.52 14.41
CA ALA A 594 8.25 -18.07 14.52
C ALA A 594 9.28 -17.29 13.69
N GLN A 595 10.55 -17.71 13.71
CA GLN A 595 11.62 -17.11 12.90
C GLN A 595 11.41 -17.31 11.39
N ASN A 596 10.89 -18.46 10.98
CA ASN A 596 10.57 -18.70 9.57
C ASN A 596 9.40 -17.83 9.10
N TYR A 597 8.35 -17.68 9.91
CA TYR A 597 7.27 -16.73 9.63
C TYR A 597 7.78 -15.29 9.54
N GLU A 598 8.63 -14.87 10.48
CA GLU A 598 9.26 -13.55 10.45
C GLU A 598 10.08 -13.33 9.17
N ARG A 599 10.86 -14.34 8.74
CA ARG A 599 11.65 -14.26 7.50
C ARG A 599 10.78 -14.05 6.26
N VAL A 600 9.67 -14.80 6.15
CA VAL A 600 8.72 -14.67 5.05
C VAL A 600 8.07 -13.27 5.04
N VAL A 601 7.64 -12.77 6.21
CA VAL A 601 7.04 -11.43 6.34
C VAL A 601 8.05 -10.35 5.96
N LYS A 602 9.29 -10.42 6.45
CA LYS A 602 10.36 -9.46 6.11
C LYS A 602 10.69 -9.47 4.62
N ALA A 603 10.69 -10.65 3.98
CA ALA A 603 10.91 -10.75 2.54
C ALA A 603 9.80 -10.02 1.75
N CYS A 604 8.53 -10.18 2.14
CA CYS A 604 7.44 -9.42 1.52
C CYS A 604 7.56 -7.91 1.78
N LEU A 605 7.90 -7.50 3.01
CA LEU A 605 8.07 -6.09 3.35
C LEU A 605 9.20 -5.42 2.54
N ALA A 606 10.26 -6.16 2.24
CA ALA A 606 11.40 -5.69 1.45
C ALA A 606 11.10 -5.51 -0.05
N VAL A 607 10.08 -6.19 -0.58
CA VAL A 607 9.68 -6.08 -2.00
C VAL A 607 8.50 -5.14 -2.13
N ALA A 608 8.71 -3.97 -2.77
CA ALA A 608 7.71 -2.92 -2.88
C ALA A 608 6.40 -3.38 -3.57
N ARG A 609 6.51 -4.33 -4.51
CA ARG A 609 5.37 -4.94 -5.23
C ARG A 609 4.82 -6.20 -4.55
N CYS A 610 5.29 -6.56 -3.36
CA CYS A 610 4.61 -7.56 -2.55
C CYS A 610 3.39 -6.94 -1.89
N THR A 611 2.19 -7.29 -2.38
CA THR A 611 0.95 -6.58 -2.00
C THR A 611 0.22 -7.16 -0.80
N GLY A 612 0.63 -8.34 -0.31
CA GLY A 612 0.09 -8.89 0.93
C GLY A 612 0.43 -10.37 1.14
N ILE A 613 -0.01 -10.86 2.29
CA ILE A 613 0.24 -12.22 2.78
C ILE A 613 -1.09 -12.84 3.20
N THR A 614 -1.37 -14.06 2.75
CA THR A 614 -2.50 -14.88 3.20
C THR A 614 -1.97 -16.15 3.85
N VAL A 615 -2.44 -16.48 5.06
CA VAL A 615 -2.17 -17.78 5.70
C VAL A 615 -3.25 -18.81 5.34
N TRP A 616 -2.88 -20.08 5.17
CA TRP A 616 -3.80 -21.11 4.69
C TRP A 616 -4.62 -21.77 5.81
N GLY A 617 -5.36 -20.93 6.53
CA GLY A 617 -6.29 -21.32 7.59
C GLY A 617 -6.13 -20.45 8.84
N ILE A 618 -7.05 -20.63 9.80
CA ILE A 618 -7.10 -19.81 11.02
C ILE A 618 -6.38 -20.47 12.19
N ARG A 619 -6.90 -21.61 12.67
CA ARG A 619 -6.28 -22.39 13.76
C ARG A 619 -5.59 -23.62 13.20
N ASP A 620 -4.60 -24.14 13.92
CA ASP A 620 -3.95 -25.41 13.56
C ASP A 620 -4.96 -26.56 13.33
N SER A 621 -6.09 -26.56 14.06
CA SER A 621 -7.19 -27.52 13.89
C SER A 621 -8.04 -27.34 12.63
N ASP A 622 -7.94 -26.18 11.98
CA ASP A 622 -8.59 -25.85 10.72
C ASP A 622 -7.67 -26.11 9.51
N SER A 623 -6.37 -26.36 9.72
CA SER A 623 -5.42 -26.57 8.62
C SER A 623 -5.63 -27.91 7.91
N TRP A 624 -5.50 -27.90 6.59
CA TRP A 624 -5.37 -29.12 5.76
C TRP A 624 -4.15 -29.99 6.12
N ARG A 625 -3.17 -29.42 6.83
CA ARG A 625 -1.96 -30.09 7.35
C ARG A 625 -1.89 -30.00 8.87
N SER A 626 -3.02 -30.19 9.55
CA SER A 626 -3.15 -30.00 11.00
C SER A 626 -2.12 -30.75 11.85
N SER A 627 -1.63 -31.91 11.42
CA SER A 627 -0.57 -32.67 12.10
C SER A 627 0.76 -31.92 12.20
N GLY A 628 1.03 -30.99 11.29
CA GLY A 628 2.23 -30.16 11.28
C GLY A 628 2.10 -28.86 12.08
N THR A 629 0.94 -28.60 12.70
CA THR A 629 0.61 -27.38 13.46
C THR A 629 1.11 -26.10 12.78
N PRO A 630 0.73 -25.80 11.52
CA PRO A 630 1.52 -24.91 10.69
C PRO A 630 1.08 -23.44 10.72
N LEU A 631 0.04 -23.09 11.48
CA LEU A 631 -0.64 -21.78 11.44
C LEU A 631 -0.26 -20.87 12.62
N LEU A 632 -0.90 -19.70 12.71
CA LEU A 632 -0.60 -18.67 13.71
C LEU A 632 -1.35 -18.84 15.03
N PHE A 633 -2.42 -19.63 15.04
CA PHE A 633 -3.24 -19.90 16.22
C PHE A 633 -3.26 -21.40 16.52
N ASP A 634 -3.23 -21.76 17.80
CA ASP A 634 -3.39 -23.15 18.22
C ASP A 634 -4.84 -23.64 18.01
N GLY A 635 -5.08 -24.93 18.23
CA GLY A 635 -6.42 -25.52 18.05
C GLY A 635 -7.53 -24.91 18.92
N SER A 636 -7.17 -24.24 20.03
CA SER A 636 -8.11 -23.55 20.92
C SER A 636 -8.33 -22.08 20.53
N GLY A 637 -7.56 -21.56 19.57
CA GLY A 637 -7.62 -20.16 19.13
C GLY A 637 -6.65 -19.22 19.86
N ASN A 638 -5.71 -19.74 20.65
CA ASN A 638 -4.69 -18.91 21.29
C ASN A 638 -3.59 -18.54 20.28
N LYS A 639 -3.03 -17.33 20.42
CA LYS A 639 -1.92 -16.83 19.60
C LYS A 639 -0.64 -17.63 19.89
N LYS A 640 0.00 -18.17 18.84
CA LYS A 640 1.29 -18.87 18.95
C LYS A 640 2.47 -17.88 18.93
N ALA A 641 3.68 -18.36 19.22
CA ALA A 641 4.90 -17.57 19.05
C ALA A 641 5.05 -17.00 17.62
N ALA A 642 4.61 -17.78 16.62
CA ALA A 642 4.56 -17.34 15.22
C ALA A 642 3.66 -16.12 15.00
N TYR A 643 2.49 -16.06 15.64
CA TYR A 643 1.61 -14.87 15.58
C TYR A 643 2.36 -13.63 16.05
N THR A 644 3.04 -13.72 17.20
CA THR A 644 3.75 -12.59 17.79
C THR A 644 4.90 -12.14 16.88
N ALA A 645 5.66 -13.07 16.32
CA ALA A 645 6.74 -12.75 15.38
C ALA A 645 6.24 -12.07 14.11
N VAL A 646 5.13 -12.54 13.53
CA VAL A 646 4.48 -11.89 12.38
C VAL A 646 4.03 -10.47 12.74
N LEU A 647 3.30 -10.31 13.84
CA LEU A 647 2.78 -9.01 14.26
C LEU A 647 3.90 -7.99 14.49
N ASN A 648 4.96 -8.41 15.16
CA ASN A 648 6.16 -7.60 15.41
C ASN A 648 6.84 -7.17 14.11
N ALA A 649 7.07 -8.13 13.20
CA ALA A 649 7.67 -7.86 11.90
C ALA A 649 6.85 -6.86 11.08
N LEU A 650 5.52 -6.99 11.07
CA LEU A 650 4.61 -6.08 10.36
C LEU A 650 4.59 -4.67 10.98
N ASN A 651 4.71 -4.56 12.30
CA ASN A 651 4.75 -3.26 12.97
C ASN A 651 6.08 -2.51 12.79
N GLY A 652 7.12 -3.20 12.32
CA GLY A 652 8.49 -2.71 12.41
C GLY A 652 9.05 -2.79 13.83
N ASP A 653 8.30 -3.41 14.74
CA ASP A 653 8.71 -3.68 16.11
C ASP A 653 9.69 -4.84 16.05
N SER A 654 10.97 -4.52 15.95
CA SER A 654 11.99 -5.46 16.37
C SER A 654 11.76 -5.68 17.87
N GLN A 655 11.43 -6.91 18.29
CA GLN A 655 11.65 -7.26 19.69
C GLN A 655 13.14 -7.09 19.95
N THR A 656 13.48 -5.96 20.60
CA THR A 656 14.73 -5.65 21.26
C THR A 656 15.96 -6.35 20.70
N THR A 657 16.47 -5.83 19.58
CA THR A 657 17.91 -5.68 19.40
C THR A 657 18.19 -4.20 19.31
N THR A 658 18.56 -3.60 20.44
CA THR A 658 19.07 -2.23 20.52
C THR A 658 20.16 -2.07 19.46
N PRO A 659 20.03 -1.13 18.50
CA PRO A 659 21.17 -0.69 17.72
C PRO A 659 22.13 -0.02 18.71
N THR A 660 23.19 -0.69 19.12
CA THR A 660 24.28 0.00 19.79
C THR A 660 25.00 0.82 18.72
N THR A 661 24.97 2.13 18.91
CA THR A 661 25.75 3.18 18.26
C THR A 661 27.14 2.70 17.82
N PRO A 662 27.68 3.17 16.67
CA PRO A 662 29.07 2.94 16.29
C PRO A 662 30.00 3.22 17.48
N THR A 663 30.79 2.23 17.91
CA THR A 663 31.80 2.46 18.94
C THR A 663 32.85 3.43 18.37
N THR A 664 33.03 4.55 19.06
CA THR A 664 34.04 5.58 18.78
C THR A 664 35.42 4.96 18.55
N PRO A 665 36.24 5.48 17.60
CA PRO A 665 37.59 4.98 17.36
C PRO A 665 38.43 5.01 18.64
N THR A 666 38.93 3.86 19.10
CA THR A 666 39.94 3.82 20.14
C THR A 666 41.30 4.10 19.51
N THR A 667 41.91 5.22 19.91
CA THR A 667 43.27 5.61 19.52
C THR A 667 44.29 4.65 20.12
N GLY A 668 44.79 3.72 19.30
CA GLY A 668 46.06 3.04 19.55
C GLY A 668 47.23 3.98 19.24
N PRO A 669 48.38 3.84 19.91
CA PRO A 669 49.57 4.62 19.59
C PRO A 669 50.13 4.16 18.23
N ALA A 670 50.47 5.12 17.36
CA ALA A 670 51.09 4.97 16.05
C ALA A 670 50.18 4.52 14.88
N GLY A 671 49.51 5.50 14.25
CA GLY A 671 49.25 5.50 12.80
C GLY A 671 48.28 4.47 12.21
N CYS A 672 47.66 3.59 13.02
CA CYS A 672 46.66 2.64 12.55
C CYS A 672 45.42 2.65 13.45
N THR A 673 44.23 2.57 12.85
CA THR A 673 42.96 2.39 13.57
C THR A 673 42.18 1.22 12.98
N ALA A 674 41.35 0.56 13.79
CA ALA A 674 40.44 -0.48 13.34
C ALA A 674 39.03 -0.22 13.85
N SER A 675 38.03 -0.56 13.04
CA SER A 675 36.61 -0.51 13.42
C SER A 675 35.93 -1.81 12.99
N ALA A 676 34.93 -2.25 13.77
CA ALA A 676 34.17 -3.46 13.49
C ALA A 676 32.74 -3.11 13.09
N SER A 677 32.28 -3.73 12.01
CA SER A 677 30.87 -3.82 11.65
C SER A 677 30.45 -5.28 11.82
N VAL A 678 29.37 -5.54 12.54
CA VAL A 678 28.92 -6.90 12.84
C VAL A 678 27.50 -7.09 12.37
N ASN A 679 27.30 -8.15 11.59
CA ASN A 679 26.00 -8.68 11.25
C ASN A 679 25.80 -10.00 12.01
N SER A 680 24.98 -10.01 13.06
CA SER A 680 24.76 -11.17 13.92
C SER A 680 23.37 -11.78 13.72
N TRP A 681 23.28 -13.10 13.87
CA TRP A 681 22.07 -13.90 13.97
C TRP A 681 22.13 -14.84 15.19
N ALA A 682 21.08 -15.61 15.46
CA ALA A 682 20.91 -16.31 16.73
C ALA A 682 22.05 -17.30 17.12
N GLU A 683 22.79 -17.84 16.14
CA GLU A 683 23.84 -18.85 16.38
C GLU A 683 25.22 -18.44 15.84
N GLY A 684 25.34 -17.25 15.25
CA GLY A 684 26.59 -16.81 14.66
C GLY A 684 26.56 -15.37 14.17
N PHE A 685 27.68 -14.93 13.63
CA PHE A 685 27.85 -13.58 13.14
C PHE A 685 28.89 -13.52 12.05
N VAL A 686 28.79 -12.50 11.21
CA VAL A 686 29.86 -12.05 10.32
C VAL A 686 30.34 -10.70 10.83
N ALA A 687 31.64 -10.59 11.05
CA ALA A 687 32.29 -9.34 11.39
C ALA A 687 33.17 -8.88 10.22
N THR A 688 32.99 -7.63 9.79
CA THR A 688 33.88 -6.91 8.88
C THR A 688 34.71 -5.94 9.70
N ILE A 689 36.04 -6.06 9.60
CA ILE A 689 36.98 -5.18 10.27
C ILE A 689 37.63 -4.27 9.24
N ARG A 690 37.45 -2.96 9.43
CA ARG A 690 38.08 -1.93 8.59
C ARG A 690 39.32 -1.40 9.29
N VAL A 691 40.47 -1.57 8.65
CA VAL A 691 41.79 -1.08 9.08
C VAL A 691 42.11 0.19 8.31
N THR A 692 42.41 1.28 9.01
CA THR A 692 42.67 2.59 8.39
C THR A 692 44.04 3.10 8.80
N ALA A 693 44.84 3.47 7.80
CA ALA A 693 46.11 4.16 7.99
C ALA A 693 45.85 5.63 8.36
N GLY A 694 46.58 6.12 9.36
CA GLY A 694 46.58 7.52 9.75
C GLY A 694 47.35 8.38 8.75
N SER A 695 48.08 9.38 9.25
CA SER A 695 48.89 10.29 8.42
C SER A 695 50.13 9.64 7.80
N THR A 696 50.44 8.39 8.14
CA THR A 696 51.57 7.61 7.60
C THR A 696 51.07 6.32 6.97
N PRO A 697 51.62 5.88 5.82
CA PRO A 697 51.24 4.62 5.20
C PRO A 697 51.62 3.41 6.08
N LEU A 698 50.83 2.35 6.01
CA LEU A 698 51.12 1.06 6.64
C LEU A 698 51.80 0.16 5.60
N ASN A 699 52.86 -0.55 6.01
CA ASN A 699 53.51 -1.63 5.23
C ASN A 699 53.19 -3.03 5.79
N GLY A 700 52.24 -3.06 6.73
CA GLY A 700 51.78 -4.23 7.45
C GLY A 700 50.88 -3.78 8.60
N TRP A 701 49.93 -4.61 8.98
CA TRP A 701 49.03 -4.32 10.09
C TRP A 701 48.74 -5.58 10.90
N THR A 702 48.56 -5.36 12.20
CA THR A 702 48.06 -6.36 13.14
C THR A 702 46.83 -5.80 13.85
N VAL A 703 45.70 -6.51 13.79
CA VAL A 703 44.52 -6.20 14.57
C VAL A 703 44.36 -7.22 15.68
N THR A 704 44.30 -6.76 16.93
CA THR A 704 43.97 -7.61 18.08
C THR A 704 42.51 -7.42 18.44
N LEU A 705 41.78 -8.53 18.53
CA LEU A 705 40.36 -8.55 18.87
C LEU A 705 40.04 -9.75 19.79
N THR A 706 39.40 -9.48 20.92
CA THR A 706 38.91 -10.52 21.83
C THR A 706 37.48 -10.91 21.48
N LEU A 707 37.25 -12.20 21.23
CA LEU A 707 35.91 -12.73 21.05
C LEU A 707 35.19 -12.88 22.40
N PRO A 708 33.87 -12.63 22.46
CA PRO A 708 33.06 -12.95 23.62
C PRO A 708 33.18 -14.42 24.01
N SER A 709 33.16 -14.71 25.32
CA SER A 709 33.24 -16.09 25.82
C SER A 709 32.15 -16.97 25.20
N GLY A 710 32.53 -18.18 24.77
CA GLY A 710 31.64 -19.10 24.05
C GLY A 710 31.56 -18.89 22.53
N SER A 711 32.19 -17.84 21.98
CA SER A 711 32.22 -17.60 20.53
C SER A 711 33.47 -18.19 19.89
N THR A 712 33.33 -18.72 18.67
CA THR A 712 34.44 -19.35 17.91
C THR A 712 34.43 -18.88 16.46
N VAL A 713 35.59 -18.50 15.90
CA VAL A 713 35.76 -18.24 14.47
C VAL A 713 35.66 -19.54 13.69
N THR A 714 34.75 -19.61 12.74
CA THR A 714 34.57 -20.76 11.84
C THR A 714 35.17 -20.52 10.45
N GLY A 715 35.29 -19.27 10.02
CA GLY A 715 35.90 -18.91 8.73
C GLY A 715 36.42 -17.48 8.73
N SER A 716 37.41 -17.18 7.88
CA SER A 716 37.90 -15.82 7.67
C SER A 716 38.46 -15.61 6.28
N TRP A 717 38.49 -14.35 5.84
CA TRP A 717 39.07 -13.95 4.56
C TRP A 717 39.93 -12.68 4.74
N ASN A 718 40.86 -12.48 3.82
CA ASN A 718 41.74 -11.31 3.74
C ASN A 718 42.61 -11.05 4.99
N ALA A 719 42.79 -12.03 5.88
CA ALA A 719 43.67 -11.95 7.04
C ALA A 719 44.16 -13.34 7.49
N ASN A 720 45.38 -13.40 8.02
CA ASN A 720 45.89 -14.53 8.79
C ASN A 720 45.48 -14.35 10.27
N ARG A 721 45.22 -15.45 11.00
CA ARG A 721 44.77 -15.39 12.40
C ARG A 721 45.57 -16.30 13.32
N SER A 722 45.76 -15.89 14.58
CA SER A 722 46.54 -16.63 15.59
C SER A 722 45.76 -17.74 16.31
N GLY A 723 44.43 -17.80 16.16
CA GLY A 723 43.55 -18.74 16.86
C GLY A 723 42.08 -18.59 16.45
N ASN A 724 41.19 -19.34 17.11
CA ASN A 724 39.75 -19.36 16.81
C ASN A 724 38.85 -18.92 17.98
N THR A 725 39.37 -18.80 19.20
CA THR A 725 38.62 -18.40 20.40
C THR A 725 39.45 -17.43 21.25
N GLY A 726 38.80 -16.69 22.16
CA GLY A 726 39.49 -15.75 23.05
C GLY A 726 40.09 -14.55 22.30
N THR A 727 41.28 -14.10 22.71
CA THR A 727 41.99 -13.00 22.05
C THR A 727 42.71 -13.48 20.81
N ILE A 728 42.32 -12.95 19.64
CA ILE A 728 42.84 -13.33 18.34
C ILE A 728 43.61 -12.15 17.75
N GLN A 729 44.82 -12.42 17.25
CA GLN A 729 45.58 -11.49 16.42
C GLN A 729 45.35 -11.81 14.95
N TRP A 730 44.98 -10.79 14.20
CA TRP A 730 44.74 -10.80 12.77
C TRP A 730 45.86 -10.03 12.07
N THR A 731 46.57 -10.66 11.14
CA THR A 731 47.62 -9.98 10.36
C THR A 731 47.29 -9.98 8.88
N ASN A 732 47.79 -8.99 8.16
CA ASN A 732 47.58 -8.89 6.72
C ASN A 732 48.05 -10.14 5.97
N VAL A 733 47.40 -10.42 4.84
CA VAL A 733 47.90 -11.36 3.83
C VAL A 733 48.83 -10.61 2.86
N SER A 734 49.47 -11.32 1.93
CA SER A 734 50.56 -10.77 1.09
C SER A 734 50.16 -9.55 0.26
N TYR A 735 48.89 -9.40 -0.11
CA TYR A 735 48.42 -8.35 -1.01
C TYR A 735 47.75 -7.14 -0.33
N ASN A 736 47.46 -7.19 0.96
CA ASN A 736 46.70 -6.12 1.65
C ASN A 736 47.42 -5.49 2.84
N GLY A 737 48.72 -5.69 2.97
CA GLY A 737 49.55 -5.05 4.01
C GLY A 737 49.85 -3.58 3.75
N ASN A 738 49.94 -3.20 2.47
CA ASN A 738 50.26 -1.83 2.07
C ASN A 738 48.98 -0.97 2.02
N VAL A 739 48.86 -0.01 2.94
CA VAL A 739 47.72 0.91 3.01
C VAL A 739 48.25 2.34 3.01
N ALA A 740 47.95 3.11 1.96
CA ALA A 740 48.40 4.49 1.85
C ALA A 740 47.82 5.37 2.98
N ALA A 741 48.51 6.47 3.32
CA ALA A 741 48.04 7.40 4.35
C ALA A 741 46.59 7.86 4.09
N GLY A 742 45.75 7.82 5.12
CA GLY A 742 44.31 8.15 5.05
C GLY A 742 43.43 7.13 4.32
N GLN A 743 43.98 6.04 3.80
CA GLN A 743 43.23 4.96 3.15
C GLN A 743 42.93 3.81 4.10
N SER A 744 42.05 2.90 3.68
CA SER A 744 41.64 1.75 4.47
C SER A 744 41.61 0.45 3.66
N THR A 745 41.83 -0.66 4.34
CA THR A 745 41.60 -2.02 3.85
C THR A 745 40.64 -2.76 4.77
N GLU A 746 40.05 -3.85 4.30
CA GLU A 746 39.10 -4.63 5.09
C GLU A 746 39.44 -6.12 5.07
N PHE A 747 39.15 -6.77 6.20
CA PHE A 747 39.07 -8.21 6.31
C PHE A 747 37.80 -8.60 7.04
N GLY A 748 37.41 -9.87 6.96
CA GLY A 748 36.25 -10.33 7.68
C GLY A 748 36.35 -11.76 8.15
N PHE A 749 35.47 -12.11 9.07
CA PHE A 749 35.38 -13.44 9.61
C PHE A 749 33.95 -13.79 10.03
N GLN A 750 33.65 -15.09 9.94
CA GLN A 750 32.43 -15.68 10.45
C GLN A 750 32.74 -16.37 11.79
N GLY A 751 31.88 -16.15 12.78
CA GLY A 751 31.94 -16.82 14.07
C GLY A 751 30.59 -17.44 14.47
N THR A 752 30.65 -18.42 15.36
CA THR A 752 29.48 -18.92 16.10
C THR A 752 29.34 -18.17 17.42
N GLY A 753 28.13 -18.11 17.96
CA GLY A 753 27.83 -17.40 19.21
C GLY A 753 27.50 -15.92 19.00
N VAL A 754 27.80 -15.08 19.99
CA VAL A 754 27.38 -13.67 20.03
C VAL A 754 28.46 -12.76 19.46
N GLY A 755 28.16 -12.07 18.36
CA GLY A 755 29.11 -11.19 17.67
C GLY A 755 29.17 -9.75 18.18
N THR A 756 28.33 -9.35 19.13
CA THR A 756 28.24 -7.95 19.60
C THR A 756 29.37 -7.60 20.57
N GLY A 757 29.87 -6.36 20.52
CA GLY A 757 30.89 -5.86 21.48
C GLY A 757 32.34 -6.04 21.02
N LEU A 758 32.58 -6.38 19.76
CA LEU A 758 33.92 -6.50 19.20
C LEU A 758 34.64 -5.14 19.21
N SER A 759 35.75 -5.07 19.94
CA SER A 759 36.58 -3.87 20.09
C SER A 759 37.98 -4.12 19.50
N PRO A 760 38.14 -3.96 18.16
CA PRO A 760 39.43 -4.21 17.53
C PRO A 760 40.42 -3.09 17.86
N THR A 761 41.68 -3.46 18.10
CA THR A 761 42.79 -2.52 18.23
C THR A 761 43.81 -2.80 17.14
N CYS A 762 44.32 -1.77 16.48
CA CYS A 762 45.31 -1.92 15.42
C CYS A 762 46.70 -1.46 15.85
N SER A 763 47.73 -2.16 15.39
CA SER A 763 49.12 -1.69 15.36
C SER A 763 49.69 -1.81 13.95
N ALA A 764 50.47 -0.81 13.54
CA ALA A 764 51.33 -0.91 12.37
C ALA A 764 52.41 -1.98 12.61
N ARG A 765 52.78 -2.72 11.56
CA ARG A 765 53.83 -3.75 11.60
C ARG A 765 55.04 -3.36 10.77
#